data_AF-A0AAQ4F5B3-F1
#
_entry.id   AF-A0AAQ4F5B3-F1
#
_cell.length_a   1.000
_cell.length_b   1.000
_cell.length_c   1.000
_cell.angle_alpha   90.00
_cell.angle_beta   90.00
_cell.angle_gamma   90.00
#
_symmetry.space_group_name_H-M   'P 1'
#
loop_
_entity.id
_entity.type
_entity.pdbx_description
1 polymer ?
#
loop_
_entity_poly.entity_id
_entity_poly.type
_entity_poly.pdbx_seq_one_letter_code
_entity_poly.pdbx_strand_id
1 'polypeptide(L)'
;MEWASKSNCKQRQGRAGRVTEGRVYRMVPESFYHEVLPDYGIPEMQRCPLELTVLKVKKLDMGQPKALLALCLDPPDLGDIERAILVLKEVSALTTMVDGIFYPFDGDLTFVGKVMAQLPLDVCVSKMILLGFVFGVVDDCIIIAACLSIQSMFARPFQKLIEAYKSRMAWSDGSFSDCLAMLKAYKMWRDMRNQGAFSRRCGVNEREWAMHNFLQLKRLHEVERLVDEISRRLARFNIQAQEQPNMPPVDLDQHLVILRMVIGGAFYPNYFVQEDLDEDSVCRGLMTDPLSTVMLSGIPQNQGILYDHALRSLLEPCGCRMKIVFEETRAAVEFQQKERQDGVLPAVYTAVKMRQLRIPLELTLFRPEDAREKLDRLQRLRDEEGANAGGEKKLKSNRLIVVPPASRIKTVPLPPTSQMTINIYCTHVVDCGHFYAHYSDQKYQMEEQHMNEIINHNNGQNLRPLSGPPELEALVLAPYKGLYYRARVEVFNAKMAKVFFLDYGNTEDVSLTSLREIDPDVHADVSVTPAQAIECKLAEVRPSAVTSGKGQWTRQAREVFTKLVTGHYLVGRVYSVVDNVVRVHLVVPDGPVQVNVNDELVNRGLADYCEESFVSKKNHQLRERVESYYQSVLTEPYDPSLRDIEDELDFTKLDIGLPQASTRKVGYDSTVFTRL
;
A
#
# COMPACT_ATOMS: atom_id res chain seq x y z
N MET A 1 9.97 -19.02 5.73
CA MET A 1 10.44 -20.24 5.03
C MET A 1 11.63 -20.76 5.81
N GLU A 2 11.62 -22.03 6.17
CA GLU A 2 12.72 -22.68 6.92
C GLU A 2 13.46 -23.66 6.01
N TRP A 3 14.75 -23.85 6.29
CA TRP A 3 15.55 -24.89 5.63
C TRP A 3 15.11 -26.28 6.09
N ALA A 4 15.23 -27.27 5.20
CA ALA A 4 14.91 -28.65 5.53
C ALA A 4 16.02 -29.27 6.40
N SER A 5 15.64 -30.12 7.36
CA SER A 5 16.61 -30.91 8.13
C SER A 5 17.32 -31.97 7.28
N LYS A 6 18.48 -32.45 7.74
CA LYS A 6 19.19 -33.56 7.09
C LYS A 6 18.32 -34.81 7.00
N SER A 7 17.51 -35.10 8.02
CA SER A 7 16.51 -36.19 8.01
C SER A 7 15.51 -36.03 6.87
N ASN A 8 14.97 -34.82 6.65
CA ASN A 8 14.10 -34.57 5.50
C ASN A 8 14.83 -34.73 4.16
N CYS A 9 16.09 -34.31 4.06
CA CYS A 9 16.91 -34.52 2.87
C CYS A 9 17.14 -36.01 2.59
N LYS A 10 17.40 -36.83 3.63
CA LYS A 10 17.51 -38.30 3.51
C LYS A 10 16.18 -38.93 3.09
N GLN A 11 15.05 -38.46 3.65
CA GLN A 11 13.73 -38.92 3.23
C GLN A 11 13.45 -38.60 1.75
N ARG A 12 13.82 -37.39 1.28
CA ARG A 12 13.72 -37.01 -0.15
C ARG A 12 14.65 -37.86 -1.02
N GLN A 13 15.84 -38.19 -0.54
CA GLN A 13 16.76 -39.07 -1.23
C GLN A 13 16.16 -40.45 -1.48
N GLY A 14 15.51 -41.05 -0.47
CA GLY A 14 14.83 -42.35 -0.61
C GLY A 14 13.70 -42.36 -1.64
N ARG A 15 13.12 -41.20 -2.00
CA ARG A 15 12.07 -41.13 -3.04
C ARG A 15 12.59 -41.41 -4.44
N ALA A 16 13.87 -41.11 -4.72
CA ALA A 16 14.48 -41.34 -6.03
C ALA A 16 14.73 -42.82 -6.32
N GLY A 17 14.87 -43.65 -5.28
CA GLY A 17 15.17 -45.08 -5.38
C GLY A 17 13.95 -46.02 -5.40
N ARG A 18 12.74 -45.52 -5.66
CA ARG A 18 11.50 -46.35 -5.55
C ARG A 18 11.28 -47.32 -6.69
N VAL A 19 11.90 -47.09 -7.85
CA VAL A 19 11.70 -47.88 -9.07
C VAL A 19 13.01 -48.42 -9.60
N THR A 20 14.04 -47.57 -9.68
CA THR A 20 15.40 -47.91 -10.11
C THR A 20 16.40 -47.09 -9.32
N GLU A 21 17.71 -47.28 -9.56
CA GLU A 21 18.75 -46.42 -9.00
C GLU A 21 18.54 -44.96 -9.44
N GLY A 22 18.35 -44.08 -8.45
CA GLY A 22 18.05 -42.68 -8.67
C GLY A 22 19.17 -41.75 -8.23
N ARG A 23 19.22 -40.55 -8.81
CA ARG A 23 20.14 -39.47 -8.41
C ARG A 23 19.39 -38.38 -7.67
N VAL A 24 20.06 -37.77 -6.70
CA VAL A 24 19.47 -36.72 -5.85
C VAL A 24 20.38 -35.51 -5.88
N TYR A 25 19.84 -34.41 -6.40
CA TYR A 25 20.54 -33.14 -6.48
C TYR A 25 20.12 -32.26 -5.30
N ARG A 26 21.08 -31.90 -4.44
CA ARG A 26 20.86 -30.97 -3.33
C ARG A 26 21.34 -29.59 -3.76
N MET A 27 20.43 -28.63 -3.85
CA MET A 27 20.73 -27.25 -4.29
C MET A 27 21.27 -26.40 -3.14
N VAL A 28 22.25 -26.94 -2.41
CA VAL A 28 22.97 -26.26 -1.32
C VAL A 28 24.44 -26.68 -1.36
N PRO A 29 25.39 -25.81 -0.95
CA PRO A 29 26.78 -26.21 -0.78
C PRO A 29 26.91 -27.37 0.20
N GLU A 30 27.92 -28.22 0.00
CA GLU A 30 28.17 -29.38 0.86
C GLU A 30 28.48 -28.98 2.30
N SER A 31 29.32 -27.96 2.50
CA SER A 31 29.61 -27.41 3.83
C SER A 31 28.34 -26.96 4.55
N PHE A 32 27.44 -26.26 3.85
CA PHE A 32 26.14 -25.86 4.40
C PHE A 32 25.29 -27.06 4.83
N TYR A 33 25.28 -28.13 4.03
CA TYR A 33 24.57 -29.36 4.39
C TYR A 33 25.12 -30.02 5.66
N HIS A 34 26.45 -30.02 5.86
CA HIS A 34 27.08 -30.70 6.98
C HIS A 34 27.13 -29.87 8.26
N GLU A 35 27.46 -28.59 8.15
CA GLU A 35 27.77 -27.71 9.27
C GLU A 35 26.55 -26.89 9.74
N VAL A 36 25.65 -26.50 8.82
CA VAL A 36 24.56 -25.56 9.12
C VAL A 36 23.21 -26.26 9.28
N LEU A 37 22.90 -27.25 8.45
CA LEU A 37 21.60 -27.93 8.53
C LEU A 37 21.47 -28.81 9.79
N PRO A 38 20.37 -28.69 10.54
CA PRO A 38 20.13 -29.54 11.70
C PRO A 38 19.83 -30.97 11.26
N ASP A 39 20.17 -31.94 12.11
CA ASP A 39 19.90 -33.35 11.83
C ASP A 39 18.41 -33.66 11.73
N TYR A 40 17.63 -33.07 12.64
CA TYR A 40 16.18 -33.22 12.75
C TYR A 40 15.50 -31.85 12.79
N GLY A 41 14.23 -31.80 12.38
CA GLY A 41 13.40 -30.61 12.58
C GLY A 41 12.96 -30.51 14.03
N ILE A 42 12.65 -29.29 14.49
CA ILE A 42 12.11 -29.07 15.83
C ILE A 42 10.76 -29.79 15.97
N PRO A 43 10.52 -30.55 17.06
CA PRO A 43 9.26 -31.24 17.31
C PRO A 43 8.03 -30.33 17.21
N GLU A 44 6.92 -30.87 16.74
CA GLU A 44 5.67 -30.11 16.58
C GLU A 44 5.13 -29.58 17.91
N MET A 45 5.30 -30.36 19.00
CA MET A 45 4.93 -29.97 20.37
C MET A 45 5.57 -28.64 20.82
N GLN A 46 6.74 -28.29 20.27
CA GLN A 46 7.49 -27.08 20.62
C GLN A 46 7.24 -25.91 19.64
N ARG A 47 6.44 -26.11 18.60
CA ARG A 47 6.20 -25.10 17.54
C ARG A 47 4.73 -24.77 17.34
N CYS A 48 3.83 -25.68 17.68
CA CYS A 48 2.40 -25.52 17.44
C CYS A 48 1.68 -25.00 18.70
N PRO A 49 0.57 -24.26 18.51
CA PRO A 49 -0.30 -23.84 19.63
C PRO A 49 -0.77 -25.03 20.47
N LEU A 50 -0.81 -24.85 21.79
CA LEU A 50 -1.01 -25.94 22.76
C LEU A 50 -2.42 -26.02 23.35
N GLU A 51 -3.35 -25.14 22.96
CA GLU A 51 -4.67 -25.00 23.57
C GLU A 51 -5.45 -26.33 23.49
N LEU A 52 -5.49 -26.95 22.31
CA LEU A 52 -6.15 -28.24 22.13
C LEU A 52 -5.44 -29.37 22.89
N THR A 53 -4.11 -29.32 23.00
CA THR A 53 -3.33 -30.31 23.75
C THR A 53 -3.63 -30.20 25.24
N VAL A 54 -3.57 -28.98 25.80
CA VAL A 54 -3.91 -28.70 27.20
C VAL A 54 -5.35 -29.09 27.50
N LEU A 55 -6.29 -28.79 26.59
CA LEU A 55 -7.70 -29.16 26.76
C LEU A 55 -7.91 -30.68 26.79
N LYS A 56 -7.18 -31.43 25.95
CA LYS A 56 -7.16 -32.91 25.99
C LYS A 56 -6.56 -33.43 27.30
N VAL A 57 -5.48 -32.82 27.79
CA VAL A 57 -4.88 -33.17 29.09
C VAL A 57 -5.87 -32.95 30.23
N LYS A 58 -6.55 -31.80 30.27
CA LYS A 58 -7.58 -31.52 31.28
C LYS A 58 -8.76 -32.49 31.21
N LYS A 59 -9.11 -32.98 30.02
CA LYS A 59 -10.15 -34.01 29.84
C LYS A 59 -9.74 -35.38 30.38
N LEU A 60 -8.44 -35.70 30.41
CA LEU A 60 -7.92 -36.96 30.96
C LEU A 60 -7.87 -36.97 32.49
N ASP A 61 -7.95 -35.81 33.14
CA ASP A 61 -7.94 -35.63 34.59
C ASP A 61 -6.72 -36.28 35.28
N MET A 62 -5.55 -36.13 34.66
CA MET A 62 -4.27 -36.69 35.15
C MET A 62 -3.41 -35.65 35.88
N GLY A 63 -4.05 -34.65 36.51
CA GLY A 63 -3.38 -33.55 37.20
C GLY A 63 -3.09 -32.33 36.34
N GLN A 64 -2.15 -31.49 36.81
CA GLN A 64 -1.85 -30.20 36.20
C GLN A 64 -1.23 -30.36 34.80
N PRO A 65 -1.67 -29.59 33.79
CA PRO A 65 -1.14 -29.69 32.42
C PRO A 65 0.39 -29.52 32.36
N LYS A 66 0.93 -28.60 33.15
CA LYS A 66 2.38 -28.34 33.25
C LYS A 66 3.15 -29.57 33.71
N ALA A 67 2.66 -30.26 34.74
CA ALA A 67 3.31 -31.44 35.29
C ALA A 67 3.29 -32.61 34.28
N LEU A 68 2.18 -32.80 33.57
CA LEU A 68 2.06 -33.89 32.60
C LEU A 68 2.88 -33.63 31.32
N LEU A 69 2.81 -32.42 30.77
CA LEU A 69 3.54 -32.06 29.54
C LEU A 69 5.05 -32.01 29.73
N ALA A 70 5.52 -31.79 30.97
CA ALA A 70 6.93 -31.90 31.31
C ALA A 70 7.49 -33.34 31.20
N LEU A 71 6.62 -34.35 31.16
CA LEU A 71 7.01 -35.77 31.01
C LEU A 71 7.09 -36.22 29.54
N CYS A 72 6.79 -35.34 28.58
CA CYS A 72 6.93 -35.66 27.15
C CYS A 72 8.41 -35.85 26.76
N LEU A 73 8.66 -36.61 25.69
CA LEU A 73 10.02 -36.85 25.16
C LEU A 73 10.77 -35.55 24.91
N ASP A 74 10.10 -34.62 24.22
CA ASP A 74 10.54 -33.25 24.00
C ASP A 74 9.44 -32.32 24.57
N PRO A 75 9.57 -31.86 25.82
CA PRO A 75 8.54 -31.07 26.46
C PRO A 75 8.42 -29.68 25.80
N PRO A 76 7.22 -29.09 25.76
CA PRO A 76 7.04 -27.71 25.31
C PRO A 76 7.61 -26.71 26.32
N ASP A 77 7.83 -25.47 25.87
CA ASP A 77 8.21 -24.37 26.76
C ASP A 77 7.10 -24.09 27.78
N LEU A 78 7.50 -23.76 29.01
CA LEU A 78 6.55 -23.47 30.09
C LEU A 78 5.68 -22.25 29.78
N GLY A 79 6.26 -21.23 29.14
CA GLY A 79 5.53 -20.04 28.73
C GLY A 79 4.48 -20.34 27.67
N ASP A 80 4.71 -21.30 26.77
CA ASP A 80 3.71 -21.73 25.78
C ASP A 80 2.51 -22.41 26.45
N ILE A 81 2.75 -23.26 27.46
CA ILE A 81 1.67 -23.89 28.23
C ILE A 81 0.85 -22.82 28.96
N GLU A 82 1.51 -21.87 29.61
CA GLU A 82 0.85 -20.80 30.37
C GLU A 82 0.01 -19.89 29.46
N ARG A 83 0.55 -19.52 28.28
CA ARG A 83 -0.21 -18.80 27.24
C ARG A 83 -1.43 -19.58 26.77
N ALA A 84 -1.28 -20.88 26.50
CA ALA A 84 -2.40 -21.72 26.08
C ALA A 84 -3.49 -21.79 27.15
N ILE A 85 -3.13 -21.88 28.43
CA ILE A 85 -4.09 -21.85 29.55
C ILE A 85 -4.81 -20.50 29.63
N LEU A 86 -4.09 -19.39 29.44
CA LEU A 86 -4.70 -18.07 29.39
C LEU A 86 -5.74 -17.97 28.27
N VAL A 87 -5.38 -18.38 27.05
CA VAL A 87 -6.32 -18.42 25.90
C VAL A 87 -7.53 -19.29 26.23
N LEU A 88 -7.33 -20.47 26.82
CA LEU A 88 -8.42 -21.36 27.24
C LEU A 88 -9.37 -20.72 28.26
N LYS A 89 -8.86 -19.86 29.14
CA LYS A 89 -9.70 -19.07 30.06
C LYS A 89 -10.46 -17.97 29.33
N GLU A 90 -9.82 -17.27 28.39
CA GLU A 90 -10.44 -16.21 27.58
C GLU A 90 -11.56 -16.73 26.65
N VAL A 91 -11.44 -17.97 26.17
CA VAL A 91 -12.51 -18.65 25.43
C VAL A 91 -13.50 -19.39 26.32
N SER A 92 -13.40 -19.22 27.65
CA SER A 92 -14.24 -19.86 28.67
C SER A 92 -14.22 -21.38 28.65
N ALA A 93 -13.18 -22.01 28.10
CA ALA A 93 -12.97 -23.45 28.14
C ALA A 93 -12.48 -23.93 29.51
N LEU A 94 -11.71 -23.09 30.21
CA LEU A 94 -11.29 -23.29 31.60
C LEU A 94 -11.82 -22.17 32.48
N THR A 95 -12.11 -22.47 33.74
CA THR A 95 -12.39 -21.45 34.76
C THR A 95 -11.08 -20.76 35.20
N THR A 96 -11.19 -19.65 35.92
CA THR A 96 -10.05 -19.00 36.59
C THR A 96 -9.68 -19.66 37.92
N MET A 97 -10.43 -20.68 38.32
CA MET A 97 -10.36 -21.32 39.64
C MET A 97 -10.02 -22.80 39.49
N VAL A 98 -9.39 -23.36 40.51
CA VAL A 98 -9.26 -24.82 40.71
C VAL A 98 -9.74 -25.11 42.12
N ASP A 99 -10.74 -25.98 42.25
CA ASP A 99 -11.36 -26.32 43.54
C ASP A 99 -11.81 -25.08 44.35
N GLY A 100 -12.26 -24.03 43.63
CA GLY A 100 -12.71 -22.77 44.21
C GLY A 100 -11.62 -21.76 44.57
N ILE A 101 -10.34 -22.07 44.31
CA ILE A 101 -9.20 -21.17 44.56
C ILE A 101 -8.69 -20.60 43.24
N PHE A 102 -8.44 -19.29 43.20
CA PHE A 102 -7.87 -18.65 42.01
C PHE A 102 -6.50 -19.22 41.71
N TYR A 103 -6.32 -19.69 40.48
CA TYR A 103 -5.07 -20.25 40.03
C TYR A 103 -4.71 -19.71 38.65
N PRO A 104 -3.61 -18.95 38.48
CA PRO A 104 -3.30 -18.29 37.21
C PRO A 104 -2.90 -19.28 36.10
N PHE A 105 -2.22 -20.37 36.45
CA PHE A 105 -1.59 -21.29 35.49
C PHE A 105 -2.31 -22.64 35.35
N ASP A 106 -3.60 -22.71 35.72
CA ASP A 106 -4.49 -23.87 35.62
C ASP A 106 -5.96 -23.39 35.78
N GLY A 107 -6.93 -24.26 35.56
CA GLY A 107 -8.35 -23.99 35.75
C GLY A 107 -9.22 -25.24 35.60
N ASP A 108 -10.42 -25.23 36.16
CA ASP A 108 -11.37 -26.34 36.02
C ASP A 108 -12.00 -26.37 34.63
N LEU A 109 -12.21 -27.58 34.11
CA LEU A 109 -12.80 -27.78 32.78
C LEU A 109 -14.29 -27.42 32.77
N THR A 110 -14.66 -26.39 32.02
CA THR A 110 -16.06 -25.93 31.91
C THR A 110 -16.88 -26.84 30.99
N PHE A 111 -18.22 -26.67 30.98
CA PHE A 111 -19.07 -27.31 29.97
C PHE A 111 -18.66 -26.92 28.54
N VAL A 112 -18.38 -25.63 28.32
CA VAL A 112 -17.87 -25.10 27.04
C VAL A 112 -16.57 -25.81 26.65
N GLY A 113 -15.64 -25.95 27.59
CA GLY A 113 -14.38 -26.68 27.37
C GLY A 113 -14.60 -28.15 27.03
N LYS A 114 -15.56 -28.82 27.68
CA LYS A 114 -15.95 -30.20 27.35
C LYS A 114 -16.48 -30.33 25.93
N VAL A 115 -17.28 -29.37 25.46
CA VAL A 115 -17.77 -29.35 24.07
C VAL A 115 -16.61 -29.15 23.11
N MET A 116 -15.79 -28.11 23.33
CA MET A 116 -14.61 -27.82 22.49
C MET A 116 -13.65 -29.02 22.39
N ALA A 117 -13.42 -29.73 23.50
CA ALA A 117 -12.55 -30.91 23.55
C ALA A 117 -13.06 -32.12 22.74
N GLN A 118 -14.34 -32.12 22.34
CA GLN A 118 -14.90 -33.14 21.47
C GLN A 118 -14.88 -32.73 20.00
N LEU A 119 -14.72 -31.44 19.67
CA LEU A 119 -14.74 -30.98 18.29
C LEU A 119 -13.36 -31.15 17.65
N PRO A 120 -13.27 -31.55 16.37
CA PRO A 120 -12.01 -31.61 15.63
C PRO A 120 -11.63 -30.22 15.07
N LEU A 121 -11.67 -29.20 15.92
CA LEU A 121 -11.56 -27.78 15.54
C LEU A 121 -10.66 -27.04 16.51
N ASP A 122 -10.07 -25.94 16.07
CA ASP A 122 -9.40 -24.98 16.97
C ASP A 122 -10.38 -24.36 17.97
N VAL A 123 -9.86 -23.91 19.11
CA VAL A 123 -10.68 -23.39 20.22
C VAL A 123 -11.47 -22.14 19.85
N CYS A 124 -10.88 -21.21 19.08
CA CYS A 124 -11.56 -20.01 18.60
C CYS A 124 -12.67 -20.35 17.59
N VAL A 125 -12.42 -21.29 16.70
CA VAL A 125 -13.42 -21.77 15.72
C VAL A 125 -14.56 -22.50 16.43
N SER A 126 -14.26 -23.27 17.47
CA SER A 126 -15.28 -23.88 18.33
C SER A 126 -16.10 -22.84 19.08
N LYS A 127 -15.46 -21.78 19.60
CA LYS A 127 -16.14 -20.64 20.25
C LYS A 127 -17.12 -19.96 19.29
N MET A 128 -16.75 -19.80 18.01
CA MET A 128 -17.64 -19.25 16.97
C MET A 128 -18.94 -20.06 16.84
N ILE A 129 -18.86 -21.40 16.84
CA ILE A 129 -20.05 -22.25 16.79
C ILE A 129 -20.92 -22.06 18.02
N LEU A 130 -20.32 -22.00 19.22
CA LEU A 130 -21.06 -21.81 20.47
C LEU A 130 -21.75 -20.45 20.54
N LEU A 131 -21.06 -19.38 20.11
CA LEU A 131 -21.67 -18.07 19.94
C LEU A 131 -22.79 -18.12 18.90
N GLY A 132 -22.57 -18.80 17.77
CA GLY A 132 -23.59 -19.03 16.75
C GLY A 132 -24.84 -19.72 17.30
N PHE A 133 -24.69 -20.68 18.22
CA PHE A 133 -25.81 -21.29 18.92
C PHE A 133 -26.57 -20.31 19.81
N VAL A 134 -25.85 -19.48 20.59
CA VAL A 134 -26.47 -18.44 21.44
C VAL A 134 -27.24 -17.41 20.61
N PHE A 135 -26.73 -17.04 19.44
CA PHE A 135 -27.34 -16.04 18.56
C PHE A 135 -28.26 -16.63 17.47
N GLY A 136 -28.54 -17.94 17.49
CA GLY A 136 -29.47 -18.59 16.56
C GLY A 136 -28.96 -18.77 15.11
N VAL A 137 -27.65 -18.71 14.89
CA VAL A 137 -26.98 -18.84 13.56
C VAL A 137 -25.99 -20.02 13.52
N VAL A 138 -26.26 -21.08 14.27
CA VAL A 138 -25.34 -22.21 14.48
C VAL A 138 -24.97 -22.95 13.20
N ASP A 139 -25.93 -23.21 12.31
CA ASP A 139 -25.69 -23.97 11.07
C ASP A 139 -24.68 -23.27 10.17
N ASP A 140 -24.79 -21.95 10.06
CA ASP A 140 -23.87 -21.12 9.27
C ASP A 140 -22.48 -21.11 9.90
N CYS A 141 -22.41 -21.05 11.23
CA CYS A 141 -21.15 -21.12 11.95
C CYS A 141 -20.47 -22.49 11.82
N ILE A 142 -21.22 -23.60 11.78
CA ILE A 142 -20.68 -24.93 11.53
C ILE A 142 -20.08 -25.01 10.12
N ILE A 143 -20.76 -24.47 9.12
CA ILE A 143 -20.25 -24.41 7.73
C ILE A 143 -18.96 -23.59 7.67
N ILE A 144 -18.96 -22.38 8.26
CA ILE A 144 -17.76 -21.52 8.28
C ILE A 144 -16.62 -22.23 9.00
N ALA A 145 -16.90 -22.89 10.14
CA ALA A 145 -15.90 -23.64 10.90
C ALA A 145 -15.27 -24.78 10.10
N ALA A 146 -16.08 -25.53 9.35
CA ALA A 146 -15.58 -26.58 8.47
C ALA A 146 -14.73 -26.01 7.33
N CYS A 147 -15.16 -24.89 6.73
CA CYS A 147 -14.40 -24.19 5.68
C CYS A 147 -13.05 -23.66 6.17
N LEU A 148 -12.96 -23.17 7.41
CA LEU A 148 -11.72 -22.66 8.02
C LEU A 148 -10.74 -23.77 8.40
N SER A 149 -11.25 -24.95 8.76
CA SER A 149 -10.44 -26.08 9.24
C SER A 149 -9.86 -26.93 8.11
N ILE A 150 -10.42 -26.81 6.90
CA ILE A 150 -9.95 -27.50 5.71
C ILE A 150 -9.16 -26.51 4.83
N GLN A 151 -8.25 -27.03 4.03
CA GLN A 151 -7.59 -26.21 3.01
C GLN A 151 -8.63 -25.51 2.13
N SER A 152 -8.45 -24.21 1.90
CA SER A 152 -9.34 -23.35 1.11
C SER A 152 -9.94 -24.05 -0.11
N MET A 153 -11.27 -24.05 -0.20
CA MET A 153 -12.00 -24.59 -1.35
C MET A 153 -11.86 -23.72 -2.61
N PHE A 154 -11.45 -22.46 -2.50
CA PHE A 154 -11.14 -21.63 -3.66
C PHE A 154 -9.86 -22.12 -4.35
N ALA A 155 -9.94 -22.34 -5.65
CA ALA A 155 -8.83 -22.77 -6.49
C ALA A 155 -7.92 -21.58 -6.84
N ARG A 156 -6.62 -21.84 -6.95
CA ARG A 156 -5.60 -20.84 -7.37
C ARG A 156 -4.79 -21.37 -8.56
N PRO A 157 -5.41 -21.46 -9.75
CA PRO A 157 -4.73 -21.92 -10.96
C PRO A 157 -3.59 -20.95 -11.36
N PHE A 158 -2.42 -21.51 -11.70
CA PHE A 158 -1.16 -20.78 -11.97
C PHE A 158 -1.30 -19.64 -13.01
N GLN A 159 -2.16 -19.79 -14.02
CA GLN A 159 -2.34 -18.79 -15.09
C GLN A 159 -3.63 -17.95 -14.96
N LYS A 160 -4.53 -18.29 -14.03
CA LYS A 160 -5.84 -17.62 -13.89
C LYS A 160 -6.05 -17.04 -12.49
N LEU A 161 -4.98 -16.47 -11.93
CA LEU A 161 -4.97 -15.97 -10.55
C LEU A 161 -5.92 -14.78 -10.36
N ILE A 162 -6.07 -13.94 -11.38
CA ILE A 162 -6.94 -12.75 -11.33
C ILE A 162 -8.41 -13.13 -11.45
N GLU A 163 -8.74 -14.03 -12.37
CA GLU A 163 -10.09 -14.55 -12.54
C GLU A 163 -10.55 -15.31 -11.29
N ALA A 164 -9.65 -16.11 -10.70
CA ALA A 164 -9.92 -16.78 -9.42
C ALA A 164 -10.17 -15.77 -8.28
N TYR A 165 -9.39 -14.69 -8.22
CA TYR A 165 -9.59 -13.64 -7.23
C TYR A 165 -10.92 -12.91 -7.42
N LYS A 166 -11.27 -12.55 -8.65
CA LYS A 166 -12.57 -11.95 -8.99
C LYS A 166 -13.74 -12.85 -8.61
N SER A 167 -13.65 -14.13 -8.93
CA SER A 167 -14.67 -15.11 -8.56
C SER A 167 -14.84 -15.14 -7.04
N ARG A 168 -13.74 -15.18 -6.27
CA ARG A 168 -13.78 -15.10 -4.81
C ARG A 168 -14.41 -13.80 -4.29
N MET A 169 -14.09 -12.66 -4.91
CA MET A 169 -14.72 -11.37 -4.56
C MET A 169 -16.22 -11.38 -4.85
N ALA A 170 -16.66 -11.96 -5.97
CA ALA A 170 -18.08 -12.08 -6.30
C ALA A 170 -18.84 -12.89 -5.23
N TRP A 171 -18.23 -13.95 -4.69
CA TRP A 171 -18.82 -14.70 -3.56
C TRP A 171 -18.92 -13.88 -2.28
N SER A 172 -18.05 -12.89 -2.07
CA SER A 172 -18.14 -12.01 -0.90
C SER A 172 -19.32 -11.04 -0.99
N ASP A 173 -19.78 -10.71 -2.20
CA ASP A 173 -21.01 -9.95 -2.46
C ASP A 173 -21.11 -8.70 -1.57
N GLY A 174 -20.11 -7.83 -1.69
CA GLY A 174 -20.00 -6.57 -0.93
C GLY A 174 -19.73 -6.71 0.57
N SER A 175 -19.69 -7.94 1.12
CA SER A 175 -19.54 -8.11 2.57
C SER A 175 -18.12 -7.93 3.08
N PHE A 176 -17.13 -7.91 2.18
CA PHE A 176 -15.69 -7.86 2.47
C PHE A 176 -15.20 -8.95 3.45
N SER A 177 -15.92 -10.07 3.57
CA SER A 177 -15.58 -11.18 4.48
C SER A 177 -15.30 -12.46 3.72
N ASP A 178 -14.08 -13.01 3.88
CA ASP A 178 -13.70 -14.32 3.33
C ASP A 178 -14.55 -15.44 3.95
N CYS A 179 -14.93 -15.34 5.22
CA CYS A 179 -15.81 -16.32 5.88
C CYS A 179 -17.20 -16.36 5.23
N LEU A 180 -17.77 -15.19 4.93
CA LEU A 180 -19.08 -15.11 4.26
C LEU A 180 -18.99 -15.54 2.80
N ALA A 181 -17.88 -15.26 2.11
CA ALA A 181 -17.64 -15.77 0.76
C ALA A 181 -17.62 -17.30 0.74
N MET A 182 -16.96 -17.93 1.72
CA MET A 182 -16.94 -19.39 1.87
C MET A 182 -18.34 -19.95 2.17
N LEU A 183 -19.08 -19.32 3.09
CA LEU A 183 -20.44 -19.72 3.42
C LEU A 183 -21.36 -19.68 2.19
N LYS A 184 -21.36 -18.56 1.44
CA LYS A 184 -22.20 -18.36 0.25
C LYS A 184 -21.88 -19.37 -0.85
N ALA A 185 -20.60 -19.59 -1.14
CA ALA A 185 -20.17 -20.56 -2.16
C ALA A 185 -20.58 -22.00 -1.80
N TYR A 186 -20.41 -22.41 -0.54
CA TYR A 186 -20.81 -23.74 -0.08
C TYR A 186 -22.33 -23.93 -0.09
N LYS A 187 -23.09 -22.95 0.43
CA LYS A 187 -24.56 -23.00 0.42
C LYS A 187 -25.12 -23.11 -0.99
N MET A 188 -24.62 -22.28 -1.93
CA MET A 188 -25.03 -22.35 -3.33
C MET A 188 -24.80 -23.75 -3.92
N TRP A 189 -23.60 -24.32 -3.72
CA TRP A 189 -23.29 -25.67 -4.18
C TRP A 189 -24.24 -26.73 -3.56
N ARG A 190 -24.44 -26.67 -2.24
CA ARG A 190 -25.32 -27.60 -1.51
C ARG A 190 -26.77 -27.50 -1.99
N ASP A 191 -27.28 -26.29 -2.20
CA ASP A 191 -28.65 -26.06 -2.63
C ASP A 191 -28.88 -26.57 -4.06
N MET A 192 -27.94 -26.31 -4.97
CA MET A 192 -27.97 -26.88 -6.33
C MET A 192 -27.97 -28.41 -6.31
N ARG A 193 -27.18 -29.01 -5.42
CA ARG A 193 -27.12 -30.47 -5.26
C ARG A 193 -28.44 -31.04 -4.71
N ASN A 194 -29.01 -30.40 -3.69
CA ASN A 194 -30.29 -30.80 -3.08
C ASN A 194 -31.47 -30.68 -4.07
N GLN A 195 -31.43 -29.67 -4.95
CA GLN A 195 -32.42 -29.50 -6.03
C GLN A 195 -32.20 -30.48 -7.20
N GLY A 196 -31.16 -31.31 -7.14
CA GLY A 196 -30.80 -32.27 -8.19
C GLY A 196 -30.28 -31.61 -9.47
N ALA A 197 -29.78 -30.36 -9.42
CA ALA A 197 -29.33 -29.62 -10.60
C ALA A 197 -28.18 -30.31 -11.35
N PHE A 198 -27.34 -31.08 -10.63
CA PHE A 198 -26.20 -31.81 -11.18
C PHE A 198 -26.54 -33.20 -11.75
N SER A 199 -27.75 -33.72 -11.48
CA SER A 199 -28.16 -35.08 -11.86
C SER A 199 -29.21 -35.12 -12.97
N ARG A 200 -29.72 -33.96 -13.42
CA ARG A 200 -30.73 -33.87 -14.49
C ARG A 200 -30.10 -34.08 -15.87
N ARG A 201 -30.88 -34.62 -16.82
CA ARG A 201 -30.46 -34.86 -18.22
C ARG A 201 -30.02 -33.59 -18.97
N CYS A 202 -30.54 -32.43 -18.55
CA CYS A 202 -30.14 -31.08 -18.99
C CYS A 202 -29.51 -30.26 -17.84
N GLY A 203 -28.99 -30.94 -16.82
CA GLY A 203 -28.32 -30.33 -15.67
C GLY A 203 -26.91 -29.87 -16.02
N VAL A 204 -26.35 -28.98 -15.19
CA VAL A 204 -24.94 -28.57 -15.31
C VAL A 204 -24.07 -29.68 -14.73
N ASN A 205 -22.94 -30.01 -15.34
CA ASN A 205 -22.01 -30.95 -14.74
C ASN A 205 -21.39 -30.32 -13.47
N GLU A 206 -21.44 -31.02 -12.33
CA GLU A 206 -20.94 -30.52 -11.05
C GLU A 206 -19.46 -30.09 -11.10
N ARG A 207 -18.63 -30.86 -11.81
CA ARG A 207 -17.19 -30.58 -11.96
C ARG A 207 -16.96 -29.35 -12.82
N GLU A 208 -17.73 -29.18 -13.89
CA GLU A 208 -17.65 -28.01 -14.76
C GLU A 208 -18.13 -26.75 -14.03
N TRP A 209 -19.21 -26.86 -13.25
CA TRP A 209 -19.68 -25.77 -12.40
C TRP A 209 -18.62 -25.34 -11.38
N ALA A 210 -18.00 -26.30 -10.68
CA ALA A 210 -16.93 -26.01 -9.74
C ALA A 210 -15.73 -25.37 -10.44
N MET A 211 -15.34 -25.87 -11.61
CA MET A 211 -14.23 -25.30 -12.40
C MET A 211 -14.52 -23.86 -12.85
N HIS A 212 -15.74 -23.58 -13.33
CA HIS A 212 -16.16 -22.25 -13.78
C HIS A 212 -16.16 -21.24 -12.62
N ASN A 213 -16.51 -21.68 -11.41
CA ASN A 213 -16.53 -20.86 -10.21
C ASN A 213 -15.22 -20.86 -9.41
N PHE A 214 -14.14 -21.42 -9.97
CA PHE A 214 -12.84 -21.54 -9.30
C PHE A 214 -12.95 -22.21 -7.91
N LEU A 215 -13.74 -23.27 -7.82
CA LEU A 215 -13.92 -24.08 -6.61
C LEU A 215 -13.30 -25.47 -6.80
N GLN A 216 -12.72 -25.99 -5.72
CA GLN A 216 -12.13 -27.31 -5.65
C GLN A 216 -13.19 -28.32 -5.17
N LEU A 217 -13.77 -29.09 -6.09
CA LEU A 217 -14.86 -30.04 -5.79
C LEU A 217 -14.52 -31.03 -4.67
N LYS A 218 -13.28 -31.54 -4.64
CA LYS A 218 -12.83 -32.43 -3.57
C LYS A 218 -12.91 -31.77 -2.19
N ARG A 219 -12.56 -30.48 -2.10
CA ARG A 219 -12.61 -29.71 -0.85
C ARG A 219 -14.06 -29.43 -0.43
N LEU A 220 -14.96 -29.16 -1.37
CA LEU A 220 -16.40 -29.02 -1.06
C LEU A 220 -16.97 -30.27 -0.39
N HIS A 221 -16.66 -31.46 -0.91
CA HIS A 221 -17.09 -32.72 -0.28
C HIS A 221 -16.42 -32.98 1.07
N GLU A 222 -15.15 -32.59 1.25
CA GLU A 222 -14.49 -32.67 2.56
C GLU A 222 -15.16 -31.73 3.57
N VAL A 223 -15.52 -30.51 3.16
CA VAL A 223 -16.28 -29.56 3.98
C VAL A 223 -17.62 -30.17 4.37
N GLU A 224 -18.37 -30.74 3.43
CA GLU A 224 -19.65 -31.40 3.72
C GLU A 224 -19.50 -32.51 4.76
N ARG A 225 -18.52 -33.39 4.60
CA ARG A 225 -18.25 -34.46 5.58
C ARG A 225 -17.90 -33.91 6.97
N LEU A 226 -17.13 -32.82 7.02
CA LEU A 226 -16.75 -32.20 8.29
C LEU A 226 -17.93 -31.47 8.94
N VAL A 227 -18.80 -30.82 8.15
CA VAL A 227 -20.07 -30.26 8.63
C VAL A 227 -20.91 -31.36 9.28
N ASP A 228 -21.10 -32.49 8.61
CA ASP A 228 -21.88 -33.61 9.15
C ASP A 228 -21.25 -34.19 10.44
N GLU A 229 -19.92 -34.28 10.49
CA GLU A 229 -19.19 -34.74 11.68
C GLU A 229 -19.37 -33.78 12.87
N ILE A 230 -19.22 -32.48 12.64
CA ILE A 230 -19.38 -31.44 13.68
C ILE A 230 -20.81 -31.46 14.19
N SER A 231 -21.81 -31.42 13.30
CA SER A 231 -23.23 -31.44 13.66
C SER A 231 -23.57 -32.67 14.51
N ARG A 232 -23.07 -33.86 14.13
CA ARG A 232 -23.31 -35.09 14.88
C ARG A 232 -22.69 -35.08 16.28
N ARG A 233 -21.53 -34.44 16.45
CA ARG A 233 -20.88 -34.29 17.75
C ARG A 233 -21.62 -33.28 18.63
N LEU A 234 -22.07 -32.17 18.07
CA LEU A 234 -22.83 -31.13 18.76
C LEU A 234 -24.23 -31.61 19.18
N ALA A 235 -24.86 -32.46 18.38
CA ALA A 235 -26.14 -33.07 18.71
C ALA A 235 -26.10 -33.87 20.04
N ARG A 236 -24.94 -34.47 20.39
CA ARG A 236 -24.76 -35.17 21.69
C ARG A 236 -24.83 -34.22 22.90
N PHE A 237 -24.65 -32.93 22.66
CA PHE A 237 -24.75 -31.86 23.66
C PHE A 237 -26.04 -31.06 23.54
N ASN A 238 -27.00 -31.50 22.69
CA ASN A 238 -28.22 -30.78 22.35
C ASN A 238 -27.95 -29.38 21.74
N ILE A 239 -26.80 -29.21 21.08
CA ILE A 239 -26.45 -27.99 20.37
C ILE A 239 -26.81 -28.20 18.89
N GLN A 240 -27.96 -27.68 18.49
CA GLN A 240 -28.50 -27.77 17.13
C GLN A 240 -29.40 -26.57 16.84
N ALA A 241 -29.66 -26.28 15.57
CA ALA A 241 -30.63 -25.26 15.20
C ALA A 241 -32.01 -25.62 15.75
N GLN A 242 -32.68 -24.64 16.37
CA GLN A 242 -34.07 -24.80 16.79
C GLN A 242 -34.98 -24.44 15.62
N GLU A 243 -35.69 -25.43 15.07
CA GLU A 243 -36.77 -25.17 14.11
C GLU A 243 -37.98 -24.63 14.87
N GLN A 244 -38.28 -23.35 14.71
CA GLN A 244 -39.52 -22.76 15.21
C GLN A 244 -40.55 -22.73 14.07
N PRO A 245 -41.67 -23.48 14.18
CA PRO A 245 -42.74 -23.34 13.21
C PRO A 245 -43.29 -21.91 13.25
N ASN A 246 -43.45 -21.30 12.07
CA ASN A 246 -43.92 -19.91 11.86
C ASN A 246 -42.91 -18.78 12.12
N MET A 247 -41.60 -19.04 12.04
CA MET A 247 -40.62 -17.95 11.96
C MET A 247 -40.88 -17.05 10.74
N PRO A 248 -40.90 -15.72 10.90
CA PRO A 248 -40.90 -14.81 9.76
C PRO A 248 -39.66 -15.05 8.89
N PRO A 249 -39.71 -14.71 7.59
CA PRO A 249 -38.53 -14.80 6.73
C PRO A 249 -37.37 -14.04 7.38
N VAL A 250 -36.21 -14.71 7.45
CA VAL A 250 -35.00 -14.16 8.06
C VAL A 250 -34.60 -12.88 7.33
N ASP A 251 -34.54 -11.77 8.06
CA ASP A 251 -33.96 -10.53 7.54
C ASP A 251 -32.47 -10.77 7.25
N LEU A 252 -32.11 -10.70 5.96
CA LEU A 252 -30.77 -11.01 5.48
C LEU A 252 -29.73 -10.04 6.06
N ASP A 253 -30.07 -8.77 6.20
CA ASP A 253 -29.13 -7.76 6.70
C ASP A 253 -28.87 -7.98 8.19
N GLN A 254 -29.93 -8.22 8.96
CA GLN A 254 -29.83 -8.56 10.38
C GLN A 254 -29.01 -9.86 10.58
N HIS A 255 -29.26 -10.88 9.77
CA HIS A 255 -28.54 -12.16 9.81
C HIS A 255 -27.04 -11.98 9.53
N LEU A 256 -26.70 -11.17 8.52
CA LEU A 256 -25.30 -10.86 8.19
C LEU A 256 -24.59 -10.08 9.30
N VAL A 257 -25.29 -9.14 9.95
CA VAL A 257 -24.76 -8.41 11.11
C VAL A 257 -24.46 -9.37 12.26
N ILE A 258 -25.40 -10.27 12.59
CA ILE A 258 -25.21 -11.28 13.64
C ILE A 258 -24.01 -12.19 13.32
N LEU A 259 -23.89 -12.67 12.08
CA LEU A 259 -22.75 -13.48 11.67
C LEU A 259 -21.42 -12.72 11.84
N ARG A 260 -21.36 -11.44 11.44
CA ARG A 260 -20.16 -10.61 11.63
C ARG A 260 -19.82 -10.42 13.10
N MET A 261 -20.82 -10.22 13.97
CA MET A 261 -20.63 -10.12 15.41
C MET A 261 -20.09 -11.42 16.00
N VAL A 262 -20.64 -12.57 15.60
CA VAL A 262 -20.19 -13.90 16.04
C VAL A 262 -18.76 -14.19 15.60
N ILE A 263 -18.43 -13.92 14.33
CA ILE A 263 -17.07 -14.07 13.80
C ILE A 263 -16.11 -13.14 14.57
N GLY A 264 -16.45 -11.86 14.71
CA GLY A 264 -15.64 -10.89 15.44
C GLY A 264 -15.40 -11.30 16.89
N GLY A 265 -16.44 -11.74 17.60
CA GLY A 265 -16.34 -12.19 19.00
C GLY A 265 -15.55 -13.50 19.18
N ALA A 266 -15.52 -14.35 18.16
CA ALA A 266 -14.74 -15.58 18.17
C ALA A 266 -13.24 -15.33 17.98
N PHE A 267 -12.87 -14.36 17.14
CA PHE A 267 -11.48 -14.05 16.82
C PHE A 267 -10.89 -12.86 17.59
N TYR A 268 -11.68 -12.15 18.40
CA TYR A 268 -11.19 -11.14 19.34
C TYR A 268 -10.09 -11.73 20.25
N PRO A 269 -8.97 -11.01 20.50
CA PRO A 269 -8.69 -9.61 20.17
C PRO A 269 -7.95 -9.38 18.83
N ASN A 270 -8.01 -10.32 17.88
CA ASN A 270 -7.34 -10.16 16.59
C ASN A 270 -8.13 -9.21 15.68
N TYR A 271 -7.91 -7.90 15.83
CA TYR A 271 -8.50 -6.86 14.97
C TYR A 271 -7.43 -5.91 14.45
N PHE A 272 -7.77 -5.25 13.33
CA PHE A 272 -6.99 -4.18 12.75
C PHE A 272 -7.91 -2.97 12.59
N VAL A 273 -7.39 -1.78 12.86
CA VAL A 273 -8.11 -0.53 12.62
C VAL A 273 -7.66 0.00 11.27
N GLN A 274 -8.62 0.22 10.38
CA GLN A 274 -8.36 0.96 9.16
C GLN A 274 -8.28 2.44 9.54
N GLU A 275 -7.11 3.06 9.37
CA GLU A 275 -6.95 4.49 9.58
C GLU A 275 -7.69 5.28 8.49
N ASP A 276 -8.25 6.43 8.87
CA ASP A 276 -8.88 7.35 7.93
C ASP A 276 -7.81 7.86 6.95
N LEU A 277 -8.09 7.71 5.66
CA LEU A 277 -7.26 8.29 4.62
C LEU A 277 -7.45 9.80 4.63
N ASP A 278 -6.35 10.56 4.66
CA ASP A 278 -6.38 12.00 4.33
C ASP A 278 -6.70 12.14 2.83
N GLU A 279 -7.99 12.11 2.53
CA GLU A 279 -8.52 12.16 1.17
C GLU A 279 -8.03 13.40 0.42
N ASP A 280 -7.83 14.53 1.10
CA ASP A 280 -7.33 15.77 0.50
C ASP A 280 -5.86 15.65 0.09
N SER A 281 -5.03 15.01 0.90
CA SER A 281 -3.63 14.73 0.54
C SER A 281 -3.51 13.70 -0.59
N VAL A 282 -4.37 12.68 -0.63
CA VAL A 282 -4.37 11.67 -1.70
C VAL A 282 -4.94 12.23 -3.01
N CYS A 283 -6.01 13.01 -2.95
CA CYS A 283 -6.61 13.68 -4.10
C CYS A 283 -5.66 14.71 -4.74
N ARG A 284 -4.86 15.43 -3.93
CA ARG A 284 -3.80 16.32 -4.44
C ARG A 284 -2.77 15.59 -5.31
N GLY A 285 -2.49 14.31 -5.02
CA GLY A 285 -1.59 13.47 -5.81
C GLY A 285 -2.23 12.72 -6.98
N LEU A 286 -3.55 12.50 -6.96
CA LEU A 286 -4.28 11.70 -7.98
C LEU A 286 -5.12 12.54 -8.96
N MET A 287 -5.42 13.81 -8.65
CA MET A 287 -6.33 14.69 -9.42
C MET A 287 -7.76 14.12 -9.61
N THR A 288 -8.07 12.94 -9.06
CA THR A 288 -9.31 12.17 -9.23
C THR A 288 -9.65 11.37 -7.96
N ASP A 289 -10.83 10.74 -7.95
CA ASP A 289 -11.34 9.92 -6.83
C ASP A 289 -10.42 8.69 -6.57
N PRO A 290 -9.80 8.59 -5.39
CA PRO A 290 -8.89 7.49 -5.05
C PRO A 290 -9.59 6.14 -4.89
N LEU A 291 -10.91 6.12 -4.69
CA LEU A 291 -11.69 4.89 -4.52
C LEU A 291 -11.98 4.21 -5.86
N SER A 292 -11.84 4.94 -6.98
CA SER A 292 -12.11 4.46 -8.34
C SER A 292 -10.88 4.49 -9.26
N THR A 293 -9.78 5.10 -8.81
CA THR A 293 -8.60 5.35 -9.65
C THR A 293 -7.38 4.53 -9.21
N VAL A 294 -6.62 4.04 -10.18
CA VAL A 294 -5.26 3.51 -9.95
C VAL A 294 -4.21 4.32 -10.68
N MET A 295 -3.05 4.50 -10.04
CA MET A 295 -1.93 5.23 -10.61
C MET A 295 -0.89 4.27 -11.20
N LEU A 296 -0.57 4.46 -12.47
CA LEU A 296 0.56 3.82 -13.14
C LEU A 296 1.74 4.78 -13.19
N SER A 297 2.94 4.24 -13.04
CA SER A 297 4.21 4.99 -13.10
C SER A 297 5.15 4.35 -14.12
N GLY A 298 6.12 5.11 -14.62
CA GLY A 298 7.08 4.62 -15.61
C GLY A 298 6.59 4.74 -17.06
N ILE A 299 5.60 5.60 -17.32
CA ILE A 299 5.20 5.96 -18.68
C ILE A 299 6.28 6.86 -19.29
N PRO A 300 6.65 6.70 -20.57
CA PRO A 300 7.62 7.59 -21.19
C PRO A 300 7.11 9.03 -21.22
N GLN A 301 8.00 9.96 -20.85
CA GLN A 301 7.66 11.36 -20.63
C GLN A 301 6.90 11.97 -21.82
N ASN A 302 5.69 12.48 -21.57
CA ASN A 302 4.82 13.14 -22.55
C ASN A 302 4.38 12.27 -23.73
N GLN A 303 4.58 10.95 -23.68
CA GLN A 303 4.19 10.01 -24.75
C GLN A 303 3.01 9.11 -24.37
N GLY A 304 2.45 9.26 -23.16
CA GLY A 304 1.44 8.34 -22.61
C GLY A 304 0.26 8.05 -23.54
N ILE A 305 -0.22 9.06 -24.27
CA ILE A 305 -1.35 8.92 -25.21
C ILE A 305 -1.12 7.89 -26.31
N LEU A 306 0.14 7.69 -26.74
CA LEU A 306 0.50 6.69 -27.76
C LEU A 306 0.24 5.26 -27.26
N TYR A 307 0.18 5.08 -25.94
CA TYR A 307 0.02 3.80 -25.27
C TYR A 307 -1.37 3.61 -24.64
N ASP A 308 -2.34 4.52 -24.87
CA ASP A 308 -3.70 4.42 -24.31
C ASP A 308 -4.35 3.06 -24.61
N HIS A 309 -4.29 2.60 -25.87
CA HIS A 309 -4.86 1.30 -26.24
C HIS A 309 -4.13 0.12 -25.56
N ALA A 310 -2.80 0.17 -25.48
CA ALA A 310 -2.00 -0.86 -24.85
C ALA A 310 -2.29 -0.94 -23.35
N LEU A 311 -2.38 0.20 -22.67
CA LEU A 311 -2.75 0.30 -21.25
C LEU A 311 -4.17 -0.22 -20.99
N ARG A 312 -5.13 0.09 -21.87
CA ARG A 312 -6.48 -0.48 -21.80
C ARG A 312 -6.49 -1.99 -21.92
N SER A 313 -5.67 -2.55 -22.81
CA SER A 313 -5.54 -4.00 -22.96
C SER A 313 -4.89 -4.64 -21.73
N LEU A 314 -3.83 -4.05 -21.20
CA LEU A 314 -3.16 -4.54 -19.98
C LEU A 314 -4.07 -4.51 -18.74
N LEU A 315 -4.95 -3.51 -18.65
CA LEU A 315 -5.90 -3.35 -17.54
C LEU A 315 -7.31 -3.84 -17.85
N GLU A 316 -7.55 -4.48 -18.99
CA GLU A 316 -8.81 -5.13 -19.32
C GLU A 316 -9.25 -6.12 -18.23
N PRO A 317 -8.34 -6.90 -17.60
CA PRO A 317 -8.70 -7.73 -16.46
C PRO A 317 -9.15 -6.94 -15.23
N CYS A 318 -8.99 -5.63 -15.12
CA CYS A 318 -9.53 -4.85 -13.99
C CYS A 318 -10.95 -4.36 -14.27
N GLY A 319 -11.21 -3.91 -15.50
CA GLY A 319 -12.52 -3.47 -15.94
C GLY A 319 -12.46 -2.98 -17.39
N CYS A 320 -13.58 -3.05 -18.10
CA CYS A 320 -13.65 -2.66 -19.51
C CYS A 320 -13.91 -1.17 -19.74
N ARG A 321 -14.47 -0.47 -18.75
CA ARG A 321 -14.77 0.96 -18.82
C ARG A 321 -13.81 1.72 -17.94
N MET A 322 -12.83 2.36 -18.58
CA MET A 322 -11.83 3.16 -17.91
C MET A 322 -11.61 4.48 -18.64
N LYS A 323 -11.33 5.53 -17.88
CA LYS A 323 -10.83 6.81 -18.36
C LYS A 323 -9.37 6.92 -17.94
N ILE A 324 -8.48 7.18 -18.89
CA ILE A 324 -7.05 7.30 -18.64
C ILE A 324 -6.67 8.77 -18.80
N VAL A 325 -6.02 9.32 -17.78
CA VAL A 325 -5.45 10.67 -17.79
C VAL A 325 -3.94 10.52 -17.66
N PHE A 326 -3.21 11.11 -18.60
CA PHE A 326 -1.76 11.04 -18.66
C PHE A 326 -1.14 12.29 -18.04
N GLU A 327 -0.09 12.09 -17.25
CA GLU A 327 0.61 13.16 -16.54
C GLU A 327 2.11 12.87 -16.60
N GLU A 328 2.81 13.50 -17.55
CA GLU A 328 4.26 13.35 -17.78
C GLU A 328 4.73 11.89 -17.88
N THR A 329 5.05 11.28 -16.73
CA THR A 329 5.56 9.91 -16.57
C THR A 329 4.60 8.95 -15.86
N ARG A 330 3.38 9.42 -15.60
CA ARG A 330 2.32 8.72 -14.87
C ARG A 330 1.04 8.64 -15.70
N ALA A 331 0.20 7.67 -15.37
CA ALA A 331 -1.15 7.58 -15.92
C ALA A 331 -2.16 7.24 -14.80
N ALA A 332 -3.13 8.12 -14.60
CA ALA A 332 -4.27 7.91 -13.74
C ALA A 332 -5.34 7.14 -14.51
N VAL A 333 -5.70 5.95 -14.04
CA VAL A 333 -6.71 5.09 -14.67
C VAL A 333 -7.93 5.04 -13.75
N GLU A 334 -8.95 5.82 -14.10
CA GLU A 334 -10.22 5.92 -13.40
C GLU A 334 -11.21 4.89 -13.97
N PHE A 335 -11.64 3.93 -13.16
CA PHE A 335 -12.62 2.93 -13.56
C PHE A 335 -14.04 3.47 -13.42
N GLN A 336 -14.89 3.25 -14.42
CA GLN A 336 -16.27 3.75 -14.44
C GLN A 336 -17.29 2.65 -14.14
N GLN A 337 -18.24 2.93 -13.26
CA GLN A 337 -19.38 2.07 -12.96
C GLN A 337 -20.71 2.79 -13.24
N LYS A 338 -21.74 2.06 -13.70
CA LYS A 338 -23.05 2.64 -14.05
C LYS A 338 -23.82 3.17 -12.84
N GLU A 339 -23.64 2.54 -11.68
CA GLU A 339 -24.23 2.92 -10.40
C GLU A 339 -23.08 3.12 -9.42
N ARG A 340 -22.98 4.30 -8.80
CA ARG A 340 -21.95 4.60 -7.81
C ARG A 340 -22.37 3.94 -6.50
N GLN A 341 -21.61 2.95 -6.05
CA GLN A 341 -21.70 2.39 -4.71
C GLN A 341 -20.65 3.07 -3.83
N ASP A 342 -20.96 3.30 -2.55
CA ASP A 342 -19.98 3.81 -1.60
C ASP A 342 -18.85 2.77 -1.41
N GLY A 343 -17.60 3.25 -1.43
CA GLY A 343 -16.40 2.44 -1.22
C GLY A 343 -15.56 2.18 -2.47
N VAL A 344 -14.49 1.40 -2.29
CA VAL A 344 -13.49 1.12 -3.33
C VAL A 344 -14.06 0.21 -4.41
N LEU A 345 -13.89 0.60 -5.69
CA LEU A 345 -14.40 -0.18 -6.81
C LEU A 345 -13.70 -1.56 -6.94
N PRO A 346 -14.42 -2.64 -7.31
CA PRO A 346 -13.81 -3.96 -7.53
C PRO A 346 -12.64 -3.98 -8.54
N ALA A 347 -12.67 -3.06 -9.51
CA ALA A 347 -11.59 -2.89 -10.48
C ALA A 347 -10.28 -2.44 -9.81
N VAL A 348 -10.37 -1.53 -8.82
CA VAL A 348 -9.22 -1.05 -8.05
C VAL A 348 -8.63 -2.19 -7.21
N TYR A 349 -9.47 -2.97 -6.52
CA TYR A 349 -9.01 -4.18 -5.80
C TYR A 349 -8.30 -5.16 -6.73
N THR A 350 -8.83 -5.36 -7.94
CA THR A 350 -8.23 -6.25 -8.94
C THR A 350 -6.87 -5.76 -9.40
N ALA A 351 -6.74 -4.47 -9.71
CA ALA A 351 -5.47 -3.85 -10.09
C ALA A 351 -4.42 -3.92 -8.98
N VAL A 352 -4.81 -3.63 -7.73
CA VAL A 352 -3.93 -3.80 -6.56
C VAL A 352 -3.53 -5.27 -6.41
N LYS A 353 -4.45 -6.21 -6.68
CA LYS A 353 -4.14 -7.64 -6.62
C LYS A 353 -3.15 -8.06 -7.69
N MET A 354 -3.24 -7.52 -8.92
CA MET A 354 -2.24 -7.75 -9.97
C MET A 354 -0.84 -7.35 -9.51
N ARG A 355 -0.71 -6.18 -8.87
CA ARG A 355 0.55 -5.71 -8.28
C ARG A 355 1.06 -6.65 -7.18
N GLN A 356 0.20 -7.07 -6.25
CA GLN A 356 0.58 -8.01 -5.18
C GLN A 356 1.06 -9.35 -5.73
N LEU A 357 0.46 -9.82 -6.82
CA LEU A 357 0.84 -11.05 -7.51
C LEU A 357 2.06 -10.88 -8.43
N ARG A 358 2.62 -9.67 -8.52
CA ARG A 358 3.74 -9.32 -9.41
C ARG A 358 3.46 -9.68 -10.87
N ILE A 359 2.21 -9.50 -11.31
CA ILE A 359 1.86 -9.64 -12.72
C ILE A 359 2.52 -8.48 -13.47
N PRO A 360 3.43 -8.75 -14.43
CA PRO A 360 4.13 -7.69 -15.13
C PRO A 360 3.17 -6.94 -16.06
N LEU A 361 3.28 -5.61 -16.08
CA LEU A 361 2.57 -4.74 -17.02
C LEU A 361 3.58 -4.27 -18.07
N GLU A 362 3.82 -5.11 -19.08
CA GLU A 362 4.84 -4.84 -20.10
C GLU A 362 4.27 -3.95 -21.21
N LEU A 363 4.91 -2.80 -21.44
CA LEU A 363 4.60 -1.89 -22.53
C LEU A 363 5.72 -1.91 -23.57
N THR A 364 5.38 -2.29 -24.80
CA THR A 364 6.30 -2.18 -25.93
C THR A 364 6.41 -0.73 -26.36
N LEU A 365 7.58 -0.12 -26.14
CA LEU A 365 7.82 1.29 -26.45
C LEU A 365 8.09 1.50 -27.94
N PHE A 366 7.62 2.62 -28.47
CA PHE A 366 8.02 3.09 -29.80
C PHE A 366 9.47 3.55 -29.79
N ARG A 367 10.12 3.48 -30.96
CA ARG A 367 11.42 4.14 -31.14
C ARG A 367 11.23 5.66 -30.95
N PRO A 368 12.23 6.39 -30.43
CA PRO A 368 12.09 7.81 -30.16
C PRO A 368 11.65 8.64 -31.37
N GLU A 369 12.11 8.29 -32.57
CA GLU A 369 11.76 8.98 -33.82
C GLU A 369 10.29 8.73 -34.21
N ASP A 370 9.87 7.46 -34.22
CA ASP A 370 8.47 7.07 -34.51
C ASP A 370 7.48 7.68 -33.50
N ALA A 371 7.88 7.76 -32.23
CA ALA A 371 7.06 8.35 -31.18
C ALA A 371 6.83 9.86 -31.42
N ARG A 372 7.89 10.59 -31.81
CA ARG A 372 7.82 12.02 -32.13
C ARG A 372 6.92 12.25 -33.35
N GLU A 373 7.13 11.50 -34.43
CA GLU A 373 6.32 11.64 -35.65
C GLU A 373 4.82 11.42 -35.37
N LYS A 374 4.49 10.38 -34.59
CA LYS A 374 3.09 10.09 -34.22
C LYS A 374 2.49 11.16 -33.32
N LEU A 375 3.27 11.72 -32.38
CA LEU A 375 2.81 12.79 -31.50
C LEU A 375 2.53 14.07 -32.30
N ASP A 376 3.44 14.45 -33.20
CA ASP A 376 3.29 15.62 -34.09
C ASP A 376 2.06 15.46 -34.99
N ARG A 377 1.81 14.26 -35.51
CA ARG A 377 0.61 13.96 -36.31
C ARG A 377 -0.68 14.12 -35.50
N LEU A 378 -0.69 13.67 -34.24
CA LEU A 378 -1.84 13.84 -33.34
C LEU A 378 -2.09 15.31 -32.99
N GLN A 379 -1.03 16.11 -32.84
CA GLN A 379 -1.14 17.56 -32.62
C GLN A 379 -1.75 18.26 -33.85
N ARG A 380 -1.28 17.94 -35.06
CA ARG A 380 -1.84 18.52 -36.30
C ARG A 380 -3.33 18.20 -36.48
N LEU A 381 -3.74 16.96 -36.24
CA LEU A 381 -5.16 16.56 -36.30
C LEU A 381 -6.02 17.32 -35.29
N ARG A 382 -5.48 17.62 -34.10
CA ARG A 382 -6.16 18.43 -33.08
C ARG A 382 -6.32 19.89 -33.54
N ASP A 383 -5.27 20.47 -34.13
CA ASP A 383 -5.28 21.86 -34.60
C ASP A 383 -6.22 22.03 -35.80
N GLU A 384 -6.32 21.02 -36.67
CA GLU A 384 -7.26 20.96 -37.80
C GLU A 384 -8.73 20.77 -37.36
N GLU A 385 -9.00 19.96 -36.33
CA GLU A 385 -10.35 19.81 -35.76
C GLU A 385 -10.81 21.07 -34.98
N GLY A 386 -9.88 21.79 -34.36
CA GLY A 386 -10.15 23.07 -33.69
C GLY A 386 -10.55 24.20 -34.63
N ALA A 387 -10.02 24.19 -35.88
CA ALA A 387 -10.31 25.21 -36.89
C ALA A 387 -11.66 25.02 -37.61
N ASN A 388 -12.22 23.81 -37.63
CA ASN A 388 -13.45 23.46 -38.40
C ASN A 388 -14.70 23.27 -37.53
N ALA A 389 -14.67 23.55 -36.22
CA ALA A 389 -15.80 23.32 -35.32
C ALA A 389 -16.83 24.48 -35.28
N GLY A 390 -17.42 24.77 -36.45
CA GLY A 390 -18.67 25.53 -36.58
C GLY A 390 -19.77 24.63 -37.14
N GLY A 391 -20.30 23.69 -36.33
CA GLY A 391 -21.43 22.85 -36.74
C GLY A 391 -21.41 21.44 -36.15
N GLU A 392 -22.53 21.04 -35.57
CA GLU A 392 -22.71 19.84 -34.75
C GLU A 392 -22.45 18.50 -35.47
N LYS A 393 -21.61 17.66 -34.85
CA LYS A 393 -21.83 16.22 -34.62
C LYS A 393 -20.88 15.75 -33.50
N LYS A 394 -21.38 15.75 -32.26
CA LYS A 394 -20.67 15.19 -31.11
C LYS A 394 -20.57 13.67 -31.23
N LEU A 395 -19.45 13.17 -31.78
CA LEU A 395 -18.95 11.86 -31.38
C LEU A 395 -18.58 11.96 -29.90
N LYS A 396 -19.17 11.08 -29.08
CA LYS A 396 -18.86 10.95 -27.65
C LYS A 396 -17.44 10.38 -27.49
N SER A 397 -16.44 11.18 -27.80
CA SER A 397 -15.08 10.95 -27.34
C SER A 397 -14.96 11.56 -25.95
N ASN A 398 -14.40 10.78 -25.02
CA ASN A 398 -14.04 11.21 -23.69
C ASN A 398 -13.45 12.60 -23.77
N ARG A 399 -14.07 13.56 -23.06
CA ARG A 399 -13.56 14.93 -22.94
C ARG A 399 -12.05 14.85 -22.71
N LEU A 400 -11.31 15.25 -23.75
CA LEU A 400 -9.96 15.75 -23.66
C LEU A 400 -10.02 16.95 -22.72
N ILE A 401 -9.98 16.70 -21.42
CA ILE A 401 -9.27 17.61 -20.55
C ILE A 401 -7.80 17.17 -20.71
N VAL A 402 -7.21 17.50 -21.86
CA VAL A 402 -5.85 17.99 -21.78
C VAL A 402 -6.07 19.32 -21.10
N VAL A 403 -5.89 19.35 -19.79
CA VAL A 403 -5.58 20.61 -19.12
C VAL A 403 -4.40 21.10 -19.96
N PRO A 404 -4.54 22.17 -20.79
CA PRO A 404 -3.34 22.83 -21.29
C PRO A 404 -2.52 23.06 -20.04
N PRO A 405 -1.23 22.62 -19.97
CA PRO A 405 -0.51 22.56 -18.70
C PRO A 405 -0.83 23.84 -17.96
N ALA A 406 -1.69 23.76 -16.94
CA ALA A 406 -2.16 24.95 -16.25
C ALA A 406 -0.89 25.41 -15.62
N SER A 407 -0.25 26.41 -16.23
CA SER A 407 1.19 26.65 -16.24
C SER A 407 1.78 26.19 -14.92
N ARG A 408 2.19 24.91 -14.86
CA ARG A 408 2.47 24.29 -13.57
C ARG A 408 3.72 24.98 -13.13
N ILE A 409 3.59 25.81 -12.12
CA ILE A 409 4.70 26.55 -11.55
C ILE A 409 5.72 25.49 -11.17
N LYS A 410 6.83 25.46 -11.90
CA LYS A 410 7.92 24.53 -11.62
C LYS A 410 8.38 24.81 -10.20
N THR A 411 8.69 23.81 -9.40
CA THR A 411 9.38 24.00 -8.12
C THR A 411 10.86 23.78 -8.32
N VAL A 412 11.68 24.32 -7.40
CA VAL A 412 13.11 23.98 -7.37
C VAL A 412 13.29 22.46 -7.31
N PRO A 413 14.35 21.91 -7.94
CA PRO A 413 14.58 20.47 -7.95
C PRO A 413 14.62 19.88 -6.54
N LEU A 414 13.82 18.85 -6.31
CA LEU A 414 13.86 18.11 -5.06
C LEU A 414 15.13 17.23 -4.99
N PRO A 415 15.57 16.81 -3.79
CA PRO A 415 16.83 16.11 -3.62
C PRO A 415 16.79 14.76 -4.37
N PRO A 416 17.71 14.52 -5.33
CA PRO A 416 17.78 13.26 -6.04
C PRO A 416 18.06 12.10 -5.08
N THR A 417 17.81 10.86 -5.54
CA THR A 417 18.01 9.66 -4.72
C THR A 417 19.44 9.50 -4.20
N SER A 418 20.44 10.06 -4.89
CA SER A 418 21.84 10.06 -4.45
C SER A 418 22.17 11.13 -3.40
N GLN A 419 21.33 12.15 -3.22
CA GLN A 419 21.58 13.22 -2.26
C GLN A 419 20.93 12.89 -0.92
N MET A 420 21.75 12.59 0.08
CA MET A 420 21.32 12.19 1.44
C MET A 420 21.22 13.35 2.42
N THR A 421 21.80 14.50 2.08
CA THR A 421 21.80 15.69 2.93
C THR A 421 21.48 16.92 2.10
N ILE A 422 20.71 17.82 2.71
CA ILE A 422 20.36 19.12 2.17
C ILE A 422 20.59 20.18 3.23
N ASN A 423 20.98 21.36 2.77
CA ASN A 423 21.16 22.52 3.62
C ASN A 423 20.04 23.51 3.33
N ILE A 424 19.28 23.89 4.35
CA ILE A 424 18.02 24.61 4.20
C ILE A 424 17.81 25.68 5.27
N TYR A 425 16.95 26.65 4.97
CA TYR A 425 16.40 27.61 5.92
C TYR A 425 14.87 27.48 5.98
N CYS A 426 14.29 27.41 7.17
CA CYS A 426 12.84 27.33 7.33
C CYS A 426 12.19 28.68 7.02
N THR A 427 11.26 28.71 6.06
CA THR A 427 10.52 29.90 5.64
C THR A 427 9.18 30.03 6.34
N HIS A 428 8.48 28.90 6.52
CA HIS A 428 7.17 28.87 7.15
C HIS A 428 6.94 27.56 7.90
N VAL A 429 6.39 27.66 9.12
CA VAL A 429 6.02 26.50 9.93
C VAL A 429 4.51 26.31 9.87
N VAL A 430 4.06 25.22 9.23
CA VAL A 430 2.65 24.85 9.09
C VAL A 430 2.14 24.22 10.39
N ASP A 431 2.92 23.29 10.95
CA ASP A 431 2.71 22.67 12.25
C ASP A 431 4.02 22.05 12.77
N CYS A 432 4.04 21.44 13.96
CA CYS A 432 5.20 20.74 14.47
C CYS A 432 5.62 19.62 13.49
N GLY A 433 6.83 19.72 12.96
CA GLY A 433 7.34 18.78 11.99
C GLY A 433 6.73 18.88 10.59
N HIS A 434 5.96 19.92 10.26
CA HIS A 434 5.51 20.24 8.89
C HIS A 434 5.81 21.71 8.58
N PHE A 435 6.68 21.94 7.61
CA PHE A 435 7.22 23.26 7.33
C PHE A 435 7.64 23.40 5.86
N TYR A 436 7.77 24.63 5.41
CA TYR A 436 8.39 24.98 4.14
C TYR A 436 9.79 25.53 4.38
N ALA A 437 10.66 25.31 3.40
CA ALA A 437 12.05 25.73 3.48
C ALA A 437 12.60 26.17 2.12
N HIS A 438 13.70 26.92 2.16
CA HIS A 438 14.57 27.21 1.02
C HIS A 438 15.83 26.37 1.08
N TYR A 439 16.41 26.07 -0.07
CA TYR A 439 17.81 25.65 -0.12
C TYR A 439 18.72 26.81 0.27
N SER A 440 19.79 26.50 1.01
CA SER A 440 20.78 27.50 1.41
C SER A 440 21.82 27.78 0.32
N ASP A 441 21.80 27.07 -0.81
CA ASP A 441 22.76 27.24 -1.88
C ASP A 441 22.68 28.65 -2.49
N GLN A 442 23.85 29.24 -2.77
CA GLN A 442 23.98 30.61 -3.28
C GLN A 442 23.15 30.86 -4.55
N LYS A 443 23.00 29.83 -5.39
CA LYS A 443 22.19 29.89 -6.61
C LYS A 443 20.73 30.27 -6.32
N TYR A 444 20.08 29.59 -5.37
CA TYR A 444 18.67 29.82 -5.06
C TYR A 444 18.45 31.15 -4.35
N GLN A 445 19.42 31.57 -3.52
CA GLN A 445 19.41 32.89 -2.88
C GLN A 445 19.48 34.02 -3.92
N MET A 446 20.32 33.89 -4.95
CA MET A 446 20.40 34.87 -6.05
C MET A 446 19.10 34.91 -6.86
N GLU A 447 18.47 33.77 -7.15
CA GLU A 447 17.18 33.72 -7.83
C GLU A 447 16.07 34.40 -7.01
N GLU A 448 16.02 34.17 -5.69
CA GLU A 448 15.07 34.86 -4.80
C GLU A 448 15.28 36.38 -4.79
N GLN A 449 16.54 36.83 -4.65
CA GLN A 449 16.90 38.26 -4.67
C GLN A 449 16.48 38.92 -5.98
N HIS A 450 16.81 38.29 -7.12
CA HIS A 450 16.44 38.77 -8.45
C HIS A 450 14.92 38.91 -8.62
N MET A 451 14.14 37.91 -8.18
CA MET A 451 12.68 37.98 -8.22
C MET A 451 12.13 39.12 -7.36
N ASN A 452 12.66 39.29 -6.15
CA ASN A 452 12.22 40.35 -5.25
C ASN A 452 12.54 41.74 -5.82
N GLU A 453 13.70 41.91 -6.45
CA GLU A 453 14.11 43.15 -7.12
C GLU A 453 13.21 43.48 -8.33
N ILE A 454 12.90 42.48 -9.17
CA ILE A 454 12.01 42.67 -10.33
C ILE A 454 10.59 43.03 -9.90
N ILE A 455 10.01 42.25 -8.97
CA ILE A 455 8.62 42.44 -8.53
C ILE A 455 8.44 43.77 -7.80
N ASN A 456 9.40 44.13 -6.95
CA ASN A 456 9.31 45.31 -6.09
C ASN A 456 10.09 46.52 -6.62
N HIS A 457 10.49 46.52 -7.90
CA HIS A 457 11.12 47.68 -8.53
C HIS A 457 10.26 48.94 -8.33
N ASN A 458 10.88 50.07 -7.95
CA ASN A 458 10.19 51.29 -7.51
C ASN A 458 9.15 51.06 -6.40
N ASN A 459 9.43 50.17 -5.44
CA ASN A 459 8.53 49.80 -4.34
C ASN A 459 7.16 49.25 -4.82
N GLY A 460 7.11 48.62 -5.99
CA GLY A 460 5.88 48.06 -6.55
C GLY A 460 4.84 49.10 -7.00
N GLN A 461 5.22 50.39 -7.09
CA GLN A 461 4.29 51.47 -7.48
C GLN A 461 3.74 51.34 -8.90
N ASN A 462 4.46 50.63 -9.78
CA ASN A 462 4.09 50.43 -11.18
C ASN A 462 3.29 49.15 -11.43
N LEU A 463 2.96 48.39 -10.38
CA LEU A 463 2.19 47.16 -10.51
C LEU A 463 0.73 47.46 -10.82
N ARG A 464 0.19 46.81 -11.86
CA ARG A 464 -1.19 47.01 -12.31
C ARG A 464 -2.18 46.17 -11.49
N PRO A 465 -3.34 46.70 -11.08
CA PRO A 465 -4.42 45.89 -10.50
C PRO A 465 -4.94 44.84 -11.49
N LEU A 466 -5.54 43.76 -10.98
CA LEU A 466 -6.17 42.75 -11.83
C LEU A 466 -7.30 43.35 -12.69
N SER A 467 -7.31 43.01 -13.98
CA SER A 467 -8.32 43.43 -14.96
C SER A 467 -9.71 42.78 -14.74
N GLY A 468 -9.81 41.80 -13.85
CA GLY A 468 -11.03 41.06 -13.53
C GLY A 468 -10.84 40.12 -12.33
N PRO A 469 -11.87 39.36 -11.94
CA PRO A 469 -11.72 38.33 -10.91
C PRO A 469 -10.69 37.28 -11.36
N PRO A 470 -9.75 36.87 -10.49
CA PRO A 470 -8.73 35.89 -10.84
C PRO A 470 -9.35 34.51 -11.09
N GLU A 471 -8.67 33.66 -11.86
CA GLU A 471 -9.01 32.24 -11.96
C GLU A 471 -8.41 31.47 -10.77
N LEU A 472 -8.99 30.30 -10.44
CA LEU A 472 -8.35 29.38 -9.50
C LEU A 472 -6.99 28.94 -10.08
N GLU A 473 -5.98 28.80 -9.22
CA GLU A 473 -4.59 28.50 -9.59
C GLU A 473 -3.88 29.63 -10.36
N ALA A 474 -4.51 30.79 -10.55
CA ALA A 474 -3.87 31.91 -11.25
C ALA A 474 -2.64 32.42 -10.49
N LEU A 475 -1.56 32.66 -11.24
CA LEU A 475 -0.35 33.29 -10.73
C LEU A 475 -0.57 34.81 -10.66
N VAL A 476 -0.43 35.37 -9.46
CA VAL A 476 -0.66 36.79 -9.17
C VAL A 476 0.46 37.35 -8.28
N LEU A 477 0.55 38.67 -8.19
CA LEU A 477 1.39 39.33 -7.19
C LEU A 477 0.49 39.77 -6.01
N ALA A 478 0.83 39.31 -4.81
CA ALA A 478 0.07 39.57 -3.59
C ALA A 478 0.93 40.28 -2.53
N PRO A 479 0.34 41.16 -1.71
CA PRO A 479 1.09 41.86 -0.66
C PRO A 479 1.38 40.92 0.53
N TYR A 480 2.62 40.93 1.00
CA TYR A 480 3.05 40.25 2.21
C TYR A 480 4.11 41.09 2.92
N LYS A 481 3.98 41.31 4.24
CA LYS A 481 4.96 42.08 5.04
C LYS A 481 5.43 43.43 4.42
N GLY A 482 4.55 44.13 3.71
CA GLY A 482 4.82 45.45 3.13
C GLY A 482 5.43 45.46 1.71
N LEU A 483 5.67 44.30 1.11
CA LEU A 483 6.14 44.15 -0.28
C LEU A 483 5.21 43.23 -1.07
N TYR A 484 5.39 43.15 -2.37
CA TYR A 484 4.68 42.23 -3.26
C TYR A 484 5.51 40.99 -3.57
N TYR A 485 4.85 39.84 -3.59
CA TYR A 485 5.47 38.55 -3.91
C TYR A 485 4.55 37.74 -4.79
N ARG A 486 5.11 36.83 -5.57
CA ARG A 486 4.29 35.94 -6.41
C ARG A 486 3.57 34.91 -5.56
N ALA A 487 2.30 34.75 -5.85
CA ALA A 487 1.40 33.87 -5.14
C ALA A 487 0.44 33.21 -6.14
N ARG A 488 -0.13 32.10 -5.72
CA ARG A 488 -1.15 31.36 -6.46
C ARG A 488 -2.49 31.50 -5.75
N VAL A 489 -3.53 31.84 -6.49
CA VAL A 489 -4.89 31.94 -5.94
C VAL A 489 -5.44 30.55 -5.66
N GLU A 490 -5.73 30.24 -4.39
CA GLU A 490 -6.30 28.94 -4.01
C GLU A 490 -7.82 28.97 -4.06
N VAL A 491 -8.44 29.99 -3.44
CA VAL A 491 -9.89 30.19 -3.40
C VAL A 491 -10.14 31.70 -3.29
N PHE A 492 -11.22 32.20 -3.88
CA PHE A 492 -11.63 33.59 -3.70
C PHE A 492 -13.16 33.72 -3.61
N ASN A 493 -13.61 34.82 -3.00
CA ASN A 493 -15.00 35.23 -2.97
C ASN A 493 -15.13 36.64 -3.58
N ALA A 494 -16.26 37.31 -3.42
CA ALA A 494 -16.50 38.63 -4.02
C ALA A 494 -15.53 39.75 -3.57
N LYS A 495 -14.79 39.58 -2.45
CA LYS A 495 -13.91 40.63 -1.88
C LYS A 495 -12.51 40.16 -1.49
N MET A 496 -12.34 38.89 -1.14
CA MET A 496 -11.12 38.32 -0.59
C MET A 496 -10.66 37.13 -1.42
N ALA A 497 -9.35 36.94 -1.49
CA ALA A 497 -8.71 35.77 -2.07
C ALA A 497 -7.74 35.17 -1.05
N LYS A 498 -7.81 33.85 -0.88
CA LYS A 498 -6.82 33.05 -0.18
C LYS A 498 -5.70 32.72 -1.17
N VAL A 499 -4.49 33.17 -0.87
CA VAL A 499 -3.33 33.06 -1.78
C VAL A 499 -2.18 32.32 -1.12
N PHE A 500 -1.56 31.40 -1.87
CA PHE A 500 -0.39 30.65 -1.44
C PHE A 500 0.89 31.29 -2.01
N PHE A 501 1.79 31.75 -1.14
CA PHE A 501 3.05 32.35 -1.55
C PHE A 501 4.04 31.27 -1.99
N LEU A 502 4.35 31.25 -3.28
CA LEU A 502 5.07 30.14 -3.91
C LEU A 502 6.52 30.02 -3.42
N ASP A 503 7.10 31.13 -3.01
CA ASP A 503 8.48 31.16 -2.54
C ASP A 503 8.58 30.99 -1.03
N TYR A 504 7.52 31.19 -0.24
CA TYR A 504 7.61 31.10 1.22
C TYR A 504 6.82 29.93 1.80
N GLY A 505 5.84 29.41 1.07
CA GLY A 505 4.99 28.28 1.45
C GLY A 505 3.89 28.61 2.45
N ASN A 506 3.71 29.88 2.82
CA ASN A 506 2.61 30.33 3.65
C ASN A 506 1.38 30.72 2.81
N THR A 507 0.22 30.69 3.45
CA THR A 507 -1.05 31.13 2.87
C THR A 507 -1.61 32.32 3.63
N GLU A 508 -2.12 33.32 2.93
CA GLU A 508 -2.76 34.50 3.53
C GLU A 508 -4.10 34.81 2.85
N ASP A 509 -5.00 35.44 3.60
CA ASP A 509 -6.23 36.03 3.06
C ASP A 509 -5.97 37.50 2.71
N VAL A 510 -6.01 37.82 1.43
CA VAL A 510 -5.75 39.17 0.91
C VAL A 510 -6.98 39.72 0.19
N SER A 511 -7.12 41.05 0.15
CA SER A 511 -8.21 41.66 -0.61
C SER A 511 -7.98 41.53 -2.11
N LEU A 512 -9.03 41.23 -2.88
CA LEU A 512 -8.95 41.14 -4.35
C LEU A 512 -8.41 42.44 -4.98
N THR A 513 -8.70 43.60 -4.39
CA THR A 513 -8.21 44.90 -4.87
C THR A 513 -6.71 45.12 -4.59
N SER A 514 -6.14 44.31 -3.71
CA SER A 514 -4.71 44.35 -3.38
C SER A 514 -3.85 43.48 -4.28
N LEU A 515 -4.46 42.56 -5.05
CA LEU A 515 -3.76 41.73 -6.02
C LEU A 515 -3.29 42.54 -7.23
N ARG A 516 -2.18 42.12 -7.84
CA ARG A 516 -1.58 42.75 -9.00
C ARG A 516 -1.31 41.72 -10.10
N GLU A 517 -1.36 42.19 -11.35
CA GLU A 517 -1.05 41.40 -12.53
C GLU A 517 0.46 41.19 -12.67
N ILE A 518 0.83 40.07 -13.30
CA ILE A 518 2.19 39.82 -13.76
C ILE A 518 2.28 40.30 -15.20
N ASP A 519 2.85 41.48 -15.39
CA ASP A 519 3.12 42.05 -16.71
C ASP A 519 4.12 41.15 -17.48
N PRO A 520 3.75 40.54 -18.62
CA PRO A 520 4.62 39.62 -19.35
C PRO A 520 5.91 40.26 -19.90
N ASP A 521 5.90 41.57 -20.16
CA ASP A 521 7.05 42.28 -20.73
C ASP A 521 8.06 42.67 -19.65
N VAL A 522 7.58 42.98 -18.44
CA VAL A 522 8.40 43.42 -17.30
C VAL A 522 8.78 42.26 -16.38
N HIS A 523 7.89 41.30 -16.19
CA HIS A 523 8.01 40.20 -15.23
C HIS A 523 8.16 38.84 -15.94
N ALA A 524 8.77 38.80 -17.13
CA ALA A 524 8.98 37.58 -17.90
C ALA A 524 9.63 36.46 -17.03
N ASP A 525 10.64 36.82 -16.24
CA ASP A 525 11.35 35.88 -15.36
C ASP A 525 10.48 35.36 -14.20
N VAL A 526 9.50 36.15 -13.72
CA VAL A 526 8.64 35.78 -12.57
C VAL A 526 7.78 34.56 -12.90
N SER A 527 7.35 34.43 -14.16
CA SER A 527 6.52 33.32 -14.64
C SER A 527 7.32 32.05 -14.95
N VAL A 528 8.62 32.18 -15.26
CA VAL A 528 9.46 31.05 -15.71
C VAL A 528 10.34 30.51 -14.59
N THR A 529 10.72 31.35 -13.62
CA THR A 529 11.55 30.96 -12.48
C THR A 529 10.82 29.94 -11.61
N PRO A 530 11.46 28.85 -11.17
CA PRO A 530 10.81 27.88 -10.29
C PRO A 530 10.46 28.45 -8.91
N ALA A 531 9.34 28.02 -8.32
CA ALA A 531 8.95 28.25 -6.91
C ALA A 531 10.04 27.76 -5.96
N GLN A 532 10.49 28.64 -5.07
CA GLN A 532 11.66 28.42 -4.22
C GLN A 532 11.34 27.61 -2.95
N ALA A 533 10.09 27.63 -2.47
CA ALA A 533 9.72 26.86 -1.28
C ALA A 533 9.61 25.36 -1.59
N ILE A 534 10.30 24.55 -0.79
CA ILE A 534 10.10 23.09 -0.74
C ILE A 534 9.31 22.70 0.49
N GLU A 535 8.36 21.78 0.33
CA GLU A 535 7.59 21.25 1.45
C GLU A 535 8.38 20.15 2.17
N CYS A 536 8.52 20.29 3.48
CA CYS A 536 9.29 19.40 4.33
C CYS A 536 8.47 18.86 5.51
N LYS A 537 8.76 17.61 5.89
CA LYS A 537 8.24 17.01 7.12
C LYS A 537 9.35 16.33 7.92
N LEU A 538 9.24 16.32 9.25
CA LEU A 538 10.12 15.50 10.09
C LEU A 538 9.80 14.02 9.87
N ALA A 539 10.84 13.21 9.69
CA ALA A 539 10.73 11.76 9.53
C ALA A 539 10.65 11.06 10.90
N GLU A 540 9.91 9.94 10.95
CA GLU A 540 9.87 8.99 12.06
C GLU A 540 9.38 9.56 13.39
N VAL A 541 8.61 10.65 13.37
CA VAL A 541 8.04 11.27 14.56
C VAL A 541 6.55 11.55 14.38
N ARG A 542 5.79 11.40 15.47
CA ARG A 542 4.37 11.72 15.57
C ARG A 542 4.06 12.51 16.84
N PRO A 543 2.88 13.15 16.95
CA PRO A 543 2.46 13.79 18.19
C PRO A 543 2.50 12.80 19.36
N SER A 544 2.97 13.24 20.53
CA SER A 544 3.05 12.34 21.69
C SER A 544 1.66 11.85 22.10
N ALA A 545 1.50 10.54 22.22
CA ALA A 545 0.27 9.89 22.66
C ALA A 545 -0.11 10.26 24.11
N VAL A 546 0.88 10.65 24.92
CA VAL A 546 0.69 11.03 26.32
C VAL A 546 0.14 12.45 26.45
N THR A 547 0.74 13.41 25.73
CA THR A 547 0.31 14.82 25.81
C THR A 547 -0.81 15.19 24.84
N SER A 548 -1.06 14.36 23.81
CA SER A 548 -2.12 14.56 22.83
C SER A 548 -3.01 13.31 22.71
N GLY A 549 -4.13 13.31 23.43
CA GLY A 549 -5.12 12.22 23.38
C GLY A 549 -5.90 12.10 22.06
N LYS A 550 -5.69 13.00 21.08
CA LYS A 550 -6.35 12.98 19.76
C LYS A 550 -5.37 12.79 18.58
N GLY A 551 -4.10 12.52 18.84
CA GLY A 551 -3.08 12.37 17.78
C GLY A 551 -2.80 13.65 16.98
N GLN A 552 -2.95 14.84 17.56
CA GLN A 552 -2.65 16.13 16.94
C GLN A 552 -1.47 16.82 17.64
N TRP A 553 -0.68 17.62 16.92
CA TRP A 553 0.42 18.35 17.56
C TRP A 553 -0.10 19.38 18.55
N THR A 554 0.51 19.42 19.75
CA THR A 554 0.14 20.40 20.77
C THR A 554 0.69 21.77 20.40
N ARG A 555 0.03 22.83 20.87
CA ARG A 555 0.53 24.21 20.73
C ARG A 555 1.97 24.35 21.26
N GLN A 556 2.26 23.70 22.38
CA GLN A 556 3.60 23.69 22.97
C GLN A 556 4.62 23.02 22.04
N ALA A 557 4.29 21.88 21.42
CA ALA A 557 5.15 21.22 20.45
C ALA A 557 5.47 22.14 19.25
N ARG A 558 4.45 22.82 18.71
CA ARG A 558 4.62 23.79 17.63
C ARG A 558 5.52 24.97 18.02
N GLU A 559 5.33 25.54 19.21
CA GLU A 559 6.14 26.67 19.70
C GLU A 559 7.61 26.28 19.87
N VAL A 560 7.88 25.10 20.44
CA VAL A 560 9.24 24.56 20.57
C VAL A 560 9.87 24.29 19.22
N PHE A 561 9.15 23.59 18.33
CA PHE A 561 9.63 23.31 16.98
C PHE A 561 9.96 24.60 16.22
N THR A 562 9.04 25.57 16.23
CA THR A 562 9.24 26.89 15.57
C THR A 562 10.49 27.59 16.10
N LYS A 563 10.71 27.58 17.42
CA LYS A 563 11.91 28.17 18.03
C LYS A 563 13.21 27.48 17.59
N LEU A 564 13.18 26.18 17.36
CA LEU A 564 14.35 25.40 16.93
C LEU A 564 14.69 25.62 15.45
N VAL A 565 13.69 25.84 14.58
CA VAL A 565 13.90 25.86 13.13
C VAL A 565 13.93 27.27 12.53
N THR A 566 13.21 28.23 13.10
CA THR A 566 13.12 29.59 12.55
C THR A 566 14.39 30.38 12.90
N GLY A 567 14.98 31.02 11.90
CA GLY A 567 16.16 31.88 12.08
C GLY A 567 17.49 31.13 12.26
N HIS A 568 17.51 29.82 12.08
CA HIS A 568 18.71 28.97 12.19
C HIS A 568 19.05 28.36 10.84
N TYR A 569 20.33 28.07 10.63
CA TYR A 569 20.77 27.25 9.50
C TYR A 569 20.47 25.78 9.81
N LEU A 570 19.89 25.05 8.87
CA LEU A 570 19.43 23.67 9.10
C LEU A 570 20.10 22.70 8.13
N VAL A 571 20.56 21.57 8.66
CA VAL A 571 21.00 20.42 7.86
C VAL A 571 19.92 19.34 7.94
N GLY A 572 19.25 19.10 6.82
CA GLY A 572 18.27 18.04 6.68
C GLY A 572 18.91 16.77 6.15
N ARG A 573 18.99 15.72 6.97
CA ARG A 573 19.30 14.37 6.47
C ARG A 573 18.04 13.80 5.83
N VAL A 574 18.07 13.62 4.52
CA VAL A 574 16.92 13.18 3.72
C VAL A 574 16.61 11.72 3.99
N TYR A 575 15.48 11.46 4.63
CA TYR A 575 14.96 10.11 4.81
C TYR A 575 14.29 9.60 3.54
N SER A 576 13.37 10.41 2.98
CA SER A 576 12.67 10.08 1.73
C SER A 576 12.13 11.32 1.03
N VAL A 577 11.84 11.19 -0.26
CA VAL A 577 11.07 12.18 -1.03
C VAL A 577 9.89 11.45 -1.65
N VAL A 578 8.68 11.80 -1.22
CA VAL A 578 7.43 11.16 -1.65
C VAL A 578 6.38 12.25 -1.85
N ASP A 579 5.70 12.22 -3.00
CA ASP A 579 4.64 13.18 -3.37
C ASP A 579 5.06 14.64 -3.20
N ASN A 580 6.27 14.97 -3.68
CA ASN A 580 6.92 16.28 -3.59
C ASN A 580 7.23 16.78 -2.17
N VAL A 581 7.02 15.96 -1.13
CA VAL A 581 7.37 16.28 0.25
C VAL A 581 8.68 15.63 0.63
N VAL A 582 9.62 16.44 1.11
CA VAL A 582 10.93 15.98 1.60
C VAL A 582 10.80 15.62 3.08
N ARG A 583 10.98 14.34 3.41
CA ARG A 583 11.02 13.88 4.81
C ARG A 583 12.46 13.86 5.30
N VAL A 584 12.72 14.52 6.41
CA VAL A 584 14.08 14.77 6.90
C VAL A 584 14.20 14.49 8.41
N HIS A 585 15.40 14.09 8.82
CA HIS A 585 15.86 14.32 10.18
C HIS A 585 16.60 15.66 10.19
N LEU A 586 16.18 16.58 11.05
CA LEU A 586 16.75 17.93 11.08
C LEU A 586 17.82 18.04 12.16
N VAL A 587 18.94 18.65 11.77
CA VAL A 587 20.02 19.02 12.66
C VAL A 587 20.24 20.53 12.58
N VAL A 588 20.27 21.19 13.73
CA VAL A 588 20.71 22.58 13.88
C VAL A 588 22.20 22.53 14.27
N PRO A 589 23.13 22.92 13.39
CA PRO A 589 24.55 22.89 13.69
C PRO A 589 25.03 24.15 14.43
N ASP A 590 24.17 25.14 14.65
CA ASP A 590 24.52 26.41 15.30
C ASP A 590 24.83 26.20 16.80
N GLY A 591 26.11 26.30 17.17
CA GLY A 591 26.58 26.26 18.56
C GLY A 591 27.67 25.19 18.82
N PRO A 592 28.17 25.06 20.06
CA PRO A 592 29.18 24.04 20.42
C PRO A 592 28.64 22.61 20.44
N VAL A 593 27.30 22.43 20.42
CA VAL A 593 26.63 21.13 20.42
C VAL A 593 25.56 21.14 19.33
N GLN A 594 25.63 20.16 18.41
CA GLN A 594 24.61 19.98 17.37
C GLN A 594 23.30 19.50 18.01
N VAL A 595 22.18 20.12 17.64
CA VAL A 595 20.86 19.75 18.15
C VAL A 595 20.11 18.98 17.08
N ASN A 596 19.78 17.71 17.34
CA ASN A 596 18.83 16.95 16.53
C ASN A 596 17.40 17.33 16.95
N VAL A 597 16.66 17.95 16.04
CA VAL A 597 15.31 18.49 16.31
C VAL A 597 14.33 17.36 16.64
N ASN A 598 14.45 16.20 15.98
CA ASN A 598 13.59 15.04 16.24
C ASN A 598 13.77 14.56 17.68
N ASP A 599 15.02 14.35 18.08
CA ASP A 599 15.36 13.84 19.43
C ASP A 599 14.98 14.85 20.51
N GLU A 600 15.16 16.16 20.25
CA GLU A 600 14.80 17.21 21.18
C GLU A 600 13.29 17.26 21.46
N LEU A 601 12.45 17.03 20.44
CA LEU A 601 11.01 16.94 20.61
C LEU A 601 10.59 15.69 21.41
N VAL A 602 11.24 14.55 21.15
CA VAL A 602 10.96 13.30 21.87
C VAL A 602 11.41 13.37 23.32
N ASN A 603 12.61 13.89 23.59
CA ASN A 603 13.17 14.02 24.93
C ASN A 603 12.34 14.95 25.83
N ARG A 604 11.66 15.94 25.23
CA ARG A 604 10.72 16.83 25.94
C ARG A 604 9.32 16.22 26.13
N GLY A 605 9.08 15.01 25.62
CA GLY A 605 7.78 14.35 25.65
C GLY A 605 6.74 15.01 24.74
N LEU A 606 7.18 15.76 23.73
CA LEU A 606 6.30 16.48 22.79
C LEU A 606 6.01 15.65 21.52
N ALA A 607 6.87 14.67 21.23
CA ALA A 607 6.74 13.73 20.13
C ALA A 607 7.03 12.30 20.61
N ASP A 608 6.50 11.31 19.90
CA ASP A 608 6.92 9.90 20.02
C ASP A 608 7.54 9.45 18.69
N TYR A 609 8.51 8.53 18.73
CA TYR A 609 8.98 7.88 17.50
C TYR A 609 7.86 7.04 16.88
N CYS A 610 7.79 7.04 15.56
CA CYS A 610 6.86 6.22 14.80
C CYS A 610 7.49 5.68 13.52
N GLU A 611 6.87 4.62 12.99
CA GLU A 611 7.26 4.12 11.69
C GLU A 611 6.73 5.00 10.55
N GLU A 612 7.56 5.21 9.52
CA GLU A 612 7.14 5.90 8.30
C GLU A 612 6.19 5.06 7.42
N SER A 613 5.51 5.75 6.50
CA SER A 613 4.60 5.08 5.56
C SER A 613 5.35 4.09 4.65
N PHE A 614 4.64 3.09 4.11
CA PHE A 614 5.25 2.09 3.23
C PHE A 614 5.99 2.70 2.03
N VAL A 615 5.44 3.75 1.43
CA VAL A 615 6.04 4.43 0.27
C VAL A 615 7.29 5.20 0.69
N SER A 616 7.25 5.86 1.85
CA SER A 616 8.42 6.55 2.42
C SER A 616 9.54 5.56 2.75
N LYS A 617 9.24 4.45 3.44
CA LYS A 617 10.22 3.37 3.72
C LYS A 617 10.83 2.77 2.45
N LYS A 618 10.04 2.57 1.40
CA LYS A 618 10.54 2.09 0.09
C LYS A 618 11.52 3.07 -0.56
N ASN A 619 11.21 4.36 -0.52
CA ASN A 619 12.10 5.41 -1.05
C ASN A 619 13.38 5.49 -0.22
N HIS A 620 13.27 5.40 1.11
CA HIS A 620 14.41 5.35 2.03
C HIS A 620 15.35 4.16 1.74
N GLN A 621 14.81 2.95 1.61
CA GLN A 621 15.60 1.76 1.26
C GLN A 621 16.31 1.89 -0.10
N LEU A 622 15.68 2.57 -1.07
CA LEU A 622 16.32 2.85 -2.35
C LEU A 622 17.50 3.80 -2.18
N ARG A 623 17.31 4.87 -1.38
CA ARG A 623 18.37 5.83 -1.04
C ARG A 623 19.54 5.11 -0.36
N GLU A 624 19.30 4.31 0.67
CA GLU A 624 20.36 3.54 1.36
C GLU A 624 21.14 2.61 0.41
N ARG A 625 20.47 1.95 -0.54
CA ARG A 625 21.15 1.14 -1.56
C ARG A 625 22.04 1.96 -2.48
N VAL A 626 21.57 3.14 -2.88
CA VAL A 626 22.34 4.05 -3.73
C VAL A 626 23.57 4.55 -2.97
N GLU A 627 23.41 4.95 -1.70
CA GLU A 627 24.55 5.35 -0.85
C GLU A 627 25.56 4.21 -0.69
N SER A 628 25.09 3.00 -0.34
CA SER A 628 25.94 1.83 -0.19
C SER A 628 26.70 1.49 -1.47
N TYR A 629 26.07 1.68 -2.64
CA TYR A 629 26.72 1.50 -3.93
C TYR A 629 27.84 2.53 -4.14
N TYR A 630 27.57 3.82 -3.95
CA TYR A 630 28.60 4.87 -4.07
C TYR A 630 29.74 4.68 -3.08
N GLN A 631 29.46 4.30 -1.84
CA GLN A 631 30.49 3.99 -0.84
C GLN A 631 31.35 2.79 -1.29
N SER A 632 30.74 1.73 -1.83
CA SER A 632 31.49 0.57 -2.34
C SER A 632 32.45 0.94 -3.48
N VAL A 633 32.02 1.80 -4.41
CA VAL A 633 32.84 2.29 -5.54
C VAL A 633 34.01 3.16 -5.05
N LEU A 634 33.80 3.97 -4.01
CA LEU A 634 34.85 4.81 -3.42
C LEU A 634 35.85 4.03 -2.56
N THR A 635 35.51 2.82 -2.11
CA THR A 635 36.35 1.97 -1.26
C THR A 635 37.12 0.87 -2.00
N GLU A 636 36.98 0.74 -3.33
CA GLU A 636 37.81 -0.20 -4.09
C GLU A 636 39.30 0.23 -4.04
N PRO A 637 40.22 -0.65 -3.64
CA PRO A 637 41.65 -0.32 -3.66
C PRO A 637 42.11 -0.12 -5.10
N TYR A 638 42.66 1.06 -5.37
CA TYR A 638 43.33 1.42 -6.62
C TYR A 638 44.34 0.33 -7.00
N ASP A 639 44.10 -0.36 -8.12
CA ASP A 639 45.00 -1.37 -8.67
C ASP A 639 46.17 -0.69 -9.41
N PRO A 640 47.42 -0.78 -8.91
CA PRO A 640 48.57 -0.16 -9.55
C PRO A 640 48.94 -0.78 -10.90
N SER A 641 48.35 -1.93 -11.27
CA SER A 641 48.61 -2.63 -12.54
C SER A 641 47.90 -2.01 -13.75
N LEU A 642 47.00 -1.04 -13.53
CA LEU A 642 46.33 -0.29 -14.60
C LEU A 642 47.15 0.88 -15.18
N ARG A 643 48.38 1.10 -14.69
CA ARG A 643 49.27 2.15 -15.22
C ARG A 643 49.80 1.88 -16.64
N ASP A 644 49.85 0.63 -17.07
CA ASP A 644 50.50 0.27 -18.35
C ASP A 644 49.57 0.32 -19.57
N ILE A 645 48.37 0.93 -19.45
CA ILE A 645 47.44 1.14 -20.58
C ILE A 645 47.25 2.64 -20.92
N GLU A 646 47.85 3.56 -20.16
CA GLU A 646 47.73 5.00 -20.42
C GLU A 646 48.66 5.53 -21.54
N ASP A 647 49.69 4.77 -21.95
CA ASP A 647 50.68 5.22 -22.95
C ASP A 647 50.34 4.86 -24.42
N GLU A 648 49.18 4.25 -24.72
CA GLU A 648 48.75 3.94 -26.10
C GLU A 648 47.40 4.56 -26.53
N LEU A 649 46.90 5.59 -25.83
CA LEU A 649 45.73 6.35 -26.27
C LEU A 649 46.10 7.78 -26.67
N ASP A 650 46.38 7.96 -27.96
CA ASP A 650 46.57 9.26 -28.59
C ASP A 650 45.24 10.06 -28.59
N PHE A 651 45.13 11.00 -27.66
CA PHE A 651 43.97 11.88 -27.47
C PHE A 651 43.76 12.90 -28.62
N THR A 652 44.54 12.85 -29.71
CA THR A 652 44.37 13.73 -30.88
C THR A 652 43.40 13.22 -31.95
N LYS A 653 42.74 12.07 -31.74
CA LYS A 653 41.81 11.46 -32.73
C LYS A 653 40.31 11.46 -32.37
N LEU A 654 39.88 12.16 -31.33
CA LEU A 654 38.44 12.37 -31.07
C LEU A 654 37.99 13.72 -31.61
N ASP A 655 37.80 13.75 -32.93
CA ASP A 655 37.20 14.88 -33.65
C ASP A 655 35.68 14.87 -33.44
N ILE A 656 35.17 16.00 -32.93
CA ILE A 656 33.76 16.24 -32.60
C ILE A 656 33.10 16.81 -33.86
N GLY A 657 32.46 15.95 -34.66
CA GLY A 657 31.83 16.33 -35.92
C GLY A 657 30.29 16.31 -35.90
N LEU A 658 29.68 17.49 -36.03
CA LEU A 658 28.27 17.72 -36.41
C LEU A 658 27.97 17.19 -37.85
N PRO A 659 26.69 17.08 -38.28
CA PRO A 659 26.20 16.04 -39.18
C PRO A 659 26.23 16.42 -40.67
N GLN A 660 26.35 15.42 -41.57
CA GLN A 660 25.70 15.46 -42.89
C GLN A 660 25.65 14.10 -43.65
N ALA A 661 24.45 13.83 -44.19
CA ALA A 661 24.09 13.16 -45.45
C ALA A 661 24.64 11.77 -45.86
N SER A 662 23.71 10.81 -45.85
CA SER A 662 23.43 9.74 -46.83
C SER A 662 24.57 8.86 -47.38
N THR A 663 24.47 7.54 -47.13
CA THR A 663 24.07 6.54 -48.15
C THR A 663 23.99 5.13 -47.54
N ARG A 664 22.83 4.47 -47.72
CA ARG A 664 22.57 3.01 -47.90
C ARG A 664 23.78 2.06 -47.70
N LYS A 665 23.73 0.98 -46.91
CA LYS A 665 22.79 -0.16 -47.00
C LYS A 665 23.05 -1.19 -45.87
N VAL A 666 21.95 -1.83 -45.42
CA VAL A 666 21.79 -3.21 -44.86
C VAL A 666 22.49 -3.53 -43.54
N GLY A 667 21.70 -3.65 -42.47
CA GLY A 667 22.12 -4.18 -41.17
C GLY A 667 21.00 -4.99 -40.52
N TYR A 668 21.36 -6.20 -40.12
CA TYR A 668 20.57 -7.24 -39.48
C TYR A 668 20.01 -6.85 -38.10
N ASP A 669 18.90 -7.51 -37.75
CA ASP A 669 18.20 -7.49 -36.47
C ASP A 669 19.11 -7.60 -35.25
N SER A 670 18.94 -6.68 -34.30
CA SER A 670 19.13 -6.98 -32.88
C SER A 670 18.17 -6.14 -32.03
N THR A 671 17.21 -6.84 -31.45
CA THR A 671 16.14 -6.31 -30.60
C THR A 671 16.67 -6.16 -29.17
N VAL A 672 16.77 -4.93 -28.67
CA VAL A 672 17.11 -4.66 -27.26
C VAL A 672 15.81 -4.64 -26.45
N PHE A 673 15.67 -5.60 -25.53
CA PHE A 673 14.58 -5.67 -24.56
C PHE A 673 14.90 -4.79 -23.35
N THR A 674 14.04 -3.83 -23.05
CA THR A 674 14.06 -3.11 -21.77
C THR A 674 12.79 -3.48 -21.00
N ARG A 675 12.96 -4.19 -19.87
CA ARG A 675 11.88 -4.53 -18.91
C ARG A 675 11.49 -3.28 -18.10
N LEU A 676 10.20 -3.02 -17.97
CA LEU A 676 9.60 -2.05 -17.03
C LEU A 676 8.97 -2.79 -15.84
#